data_AF-A0A3M1ILG7-F1
#
_entry.id   AF-A0A3M1ILG7-F1
#
_cell.length_a   1.000
_cell.length_b   1.000
_cell.length_c   1.000
_cell.angle_alpha   90.00
_cell.angle_beta   90.00
_cell.angle_gamma   90.00
#
_symmetry.space_group_name_H-M   'P 1'
#
loop_
_entity.id
_entity.type
_entity.pdbx_description
1 polymer ?
#
loop_
_entity_poly.entity_id
_entity_poly.type
_entity_poly.pdbx_seq_one_letter_code
_entity_poly.pdbx_strand_id
1 'polypeptide(L)'
;MRKTLGITLLVLAGIMGRTHAEPVVLVQTNALWRYFKGTQEASDPIDAWRQPGFDDSAWAQGRATFTYGPDGFQGTVLSDMRNHYRTVFLRTRFEVASPADVENLELMAVVDDGFMAWINGQLVAQVRPPAGEPRYNSLAGGNAPEPQRFEVHPIADPAAVLRPGENVLAVQVFNVSPGSSDLVFDAELRAELRPPGPPRIVGVDPPPGALPELTRVTVTFSEPVTGVEARDFLINGAPATSVEGGGAVWTFTFPQPAFGAVFCGWEPDAGIMDLSVPPQAFDVAGADATWVYQLYDASRPAVVGLNPPAGSTVRRLSRIEVVFDRPVLGVDAADLRIDGQPAESVTGVAAGPYVFRFAPREAGAVAVAWAESAGIVDAGPEGAAFAGGSWSYTVNPDLPRPQVVITEFVAQNVSGLRDEDGQAEDWIEIQNRGDTSVNLEGWALTDDPDLPGKWTFPAVVLEPGQFLVVFASGKDRRPPGGGPLHTNFKLNREGEYLGLYDAESPREAVSELAPAFPEQRNDYAYGLDPNGAWRYFDQPTPGRPNGLSQIDGVTEPVRFSVPRGYYRGPLTVSLSCPTPGAVIRYTTDGHTPTETVGKVYTGPITFNRTTILRAAAFAPGRLPSRVETHTYLLNLGRSRLLLPALSLVTDRENLFGPTGIMEVEPRNTIYHGIAWERPVSAELIRPEDNGGFAVECGLRLQGGNYIRQRYDYRNPNPPRGKYSFRLYFRSDYGPGRLRYPLIPDIPVEEFDVITLRAGMNDATNPFLRDEYTRRLVADTGQIAPRGGFVHLFLNGEYKGYYNPTERINGDFLQSYRGTSTDYDIIAQGGEVKEGTGAAWNALMRFVRTHDLSDPANYQEVGRMLDLTNFADYLLVNIYANTGDWPHNNWRAARERRPGEKFFFIPWDAEWSYGYKQGVADNIFKDQLQRPSGNSGPEIRILFWKLNDNPEWRLFFADRCHKHLYHGGTLSKERLLEIYRPLKNMLVGTIPGFNNTIESTWIPNRERYMTNHLAGVGLWR
;
A
#
# COMPACT_ATOMS: atom_id res chain seq x y z
N MET A 1 -13.03 -44.29 63.04
CA MET A 1 -11.58 -44.31 63.35
C MET A 1 -11.07 -42.89 63.32
N ARG A 2 -10.64 -42.38 64.48
CA ARG A 2 -10.04 -41.06 64.65
C ARG A 2 -8.68 -41.04 63.95
N LYS A 3 -8.45 -40.14 63.00
CA LYS A 3 -7.11 -39.70 62.60
C LYS A 3 -7.03 -38.19 62.84
N THR A 4 -6.03 -37.85 63.62
CA THR A 4 -5.78 -36.57 64.27
C THR A 4 -5.34 -35.53 63.24
N LEU A 5 -5.93 -34.33 63.31
CA LEU A 5 -5.52 -33.13 62.58
C LEU A 5 -4.05 -32.79 62.91
N GLY A 6 -3.22 -32.64 61.88
CA GLY A 6 -2.02 -31.81 61.92
C GLY A 6 -2.35 -30.50 61.21
N ILE A 7 -2.36 -29.40 61.97
CA ILE A 7 -2.66 -28.04 61.48
C ILE A 7 -1.51 -27.58 60.60
N THR A 8 -1.75 -27.51 59.28
CA THR A 8 -0.94 -26.70 58.36
C THR A 8 -1.46 -25.27 58.48
N LEU A 9 -0.64 -24.37 59.01
CA LEU A 9 -0.96 -22.95 59.09
C LEU A 9 -0.89 -22.38 57.66
N LEU A 10 -2.04 -22.30 56.97
CA LEU A 10 -2.17 -21.47 55.78
C LEU A 10 -2.25 -20.02 56.28
N VAL A 11 -1.18 -19.23 56.13
CA VAL A 11 -1.27 -17.78 56.29
C VAL A 11 -1.90 -17.24 55.01
N LEU A 12 -3.24 -17.12 55.00
CA LEU A 12 -3.93 -16.19 54.11
C LEU A 12 -3.69 -14.78 54.69
N ALA A 13 -2.76 -14.02 54.12
CA ALA A 13 -2.66 -12.60 54.41
C ALA A 13 -3.80 -11.87 53.69
N GLY A 14 -4.90 -11.64 54.41
CA GLY A 14 -5.90 -10.65 54.02
C GLY A 14 -5.30 -9.25 54.14
N ILE A 15 -5.32 -8.50 53.04
CA ILE A 15 -4.81 -7.12 52.99
C ILE A 15 -5.85 -6.20 53.67
N MET A 16 -5.69 -5.97 54.97
CA MET A 16 -6.07 -4.68 55.57
C MET A 16 -4.77 -3.90 55.79
N GLY A 17 -4.79 -2.64 55.33
CA GLY A 17 -3.61 -1.80 55.15
C GLY A 17 -2.60 -1.82 56.29
N ARG A 18 -1.32 -1.98 55.92
CA ARG A 18 -0.15 -1.71 56.76
C ARG A 18 0.91 -1.02 55.92
N THR A 19 1.30 0.17 56.34
CA THR A 19 2.48 0.89 55.87
C THR A 19 3.74 0.20 56.41
N HIS A 20 4.69 -0.13 55.52
CA HIS A 20 5.87 -0.97 55.72
C HIS A 20 5.55 -2.42 56.14
N ALA A 21 5.71 -3.36 55.20
CA ALA A 21 5.42 -4.77 55.39
C ALA A 21 6.39 -5.39 56.41
N GLU A 22 5.85 -6.14 57.39
CA GLU A 22 6.68 -7.02 58.21
C GLU A 22 7.23 -8.16 57.36
N PRO A 23 8.49 -8.59 57.56
CA PRO A 23 9.10 -9.65 56.77
C PRO A 23 8.33 -10.97 56.90
N VAL A 24 8.10 -11.65 55.79
CA VAL A 24 7.46 -12.97 55.71
C VAL A 24 8.45 -14.03 56.18
N VAL A 25 8.12 -14.76 57.24
CA VAL A 25 8.94 -15.86 57.77
C VAL A 25 8.69 -17.13 56.95
N LEU A 26 9.70 -17.55 56.18
CA LEU A 26 9.69 -18.76 55.33
C LEU A 26 10.10 -20.02 56.11
N VAL A 27 11.03 -19.87 57.06
CA VAL A 27 11.39 -20.90 58.04
C VAL A 27 11.45 -20.22 59.39
N GLN A 28 10.65 -20.64 60.36
CA GLN A 28 10.63 -20.04 61.71
C GLN A 28 11.70 -20.66 62.62
N THR A 29 12.14 -19.92 63.65
CA THR A 29 12.89 -20.54 64.76
C THR A 29 12.08 -21.69 65.39
N ASN A 30 12.75 -22.69 65.97
CA ASN A 30 12.10 -23.90 66.48
C ASN A 30 11.28 -24.68 65.42
N ALA A 31 11.60 -24.49 64.14
CA ALA A 31 11.05 -25.29 63.05
C ALA A 31 11.43 -26.77 63.19
N LEU A 32 10.65 -27.64 62.54
CA LEU A 32 10.97 -29.05 62.39
C LEU A 32 12.00 -29.21 61.26
N TRP A 33 13.08 -29.93 61.54
CA TRP A 33 14.13 -30.26 60.60
C TRP A 33 14.30 -31.78 60.51
N ARG A 34 14.71 -32.25 59.34
CA ARG A 34 15.33 -33.57 59.21
C ARG A 34 16.82 -33.42 59.50
N TYR A 35 17.39 -34.34 60.27
CA TYR A 35 18.80 -34.30 60.63
C TYR A 35 19.49 -35.66 60.51
N PHE A 36 20.78 -35.60 60.19
CA PHE A 36 21.68 -36.73 60.09
C PHE A 36 22.93 -36.44 60.93
N LYS A 37 23.26 -37.35 61.86
CA LYS A 37 24.44 -37.23 62.72
C LYS A 37 25.70 -37.50 61.89
N GLY A 38 26.71 -36.66 62.01
CA GLY A 38 27.96 -36.77 61.24
C GLY A 38 28.89 -37.88 61.70
N THR A 39 28.43 -39.13 61.70
CA THR A 39 29.28 -40.33 61.90
C THR A 39 29.83 -40.87 60.57
N GLN A 40 29.21 -40.46 59.45
CA GLN A 40 29.61 -40.71 58.07
C GLN A 40 29.07 -39.58 57.18
N GLU A 41 29.42 -39.57 55.89
CA GLU A 41 28.88 -38.60 54.93
C GLU A 41 27.35 -38.77 54.76
N ALA A 42 26.66 -37.65 54.58
CA ALA A 42 25.21 -37.57 54.44
C ALA A 42 24.70 -38.08 53.08
N SER A 43 25.56 -38.08 52.06
CA SER A 43 25.27 -38.58 50.72
C SER A 43 26.55 -38.97 49.97
N ASP A 44 26.39 -39.68 48.85
CA ASP A 44 27.42 -39.89 47.83
C ASP A 44 26.82 -39.54 46.45
N PRO A 45 27.32 -38.52 45.72
CA PRO A 45 28.43 -37.62 46.08
C PRO A 45 28.12 -36.76 47.32
N ILE A 46 29.16 -36.25 47.97
CA ILE A 46 29.10 -35.63 49.32
C ILE A 46 28.25 -34.36 49.42
N ASP A 47 27.89 -33.75 48.29
CA ASP A 47 27.10 -32.52 48.18
C ASP A 47 25.66 -32.78 47.70
N ALA A 48 25.31 -34.01 47.29
CA ALA A 48 23.98 -34.35 46.79
C ALA A 48 22.87 -34.05 47.81
N TRP A 49 23.14 -34.24 49.11
CA TRP A 49 22.21 -33.91 50.19
C TRP A 49 21.90 -32.42 50.31
N ARG A 50 22.45 -31.52 49.50
CA ARG A 50 22.09 -30.09 49.48
C ARG A 50 21.02 -29.77 48.45
N GLN A 51 20.78 -30.69 47.51
CA GLN A 51 19.88 -30.47 46.38
C GLN A 51 18.40 -30.68 46.77
N PRO A 52 17.45 -30.04 46.05
CA PRO A 52 16.01 -30.21 46.31
C PRO A 52 15.54 -31.66 46.16
N GLY A 53 16.08 -32.37 45.15
CA GLY A 53 15.70 -33.74 44.82
C GLY A 53 16.30 -34.84 45.71
N PHE A 54 17.06 -34.50 46.75
CA PHE A 54 17.60 -35.50 47.67
C PHE A 54 16.50 -36.07 48.58
N ASP A 55 16.44 -37.40 48.65
CA ASP A 55 15.53 -38.12 49.53
C ASP A 55 16.11 -38.23 50.94
N ASP A 56 15.62 -37.37 51.83
CA ASP A 56 15.95 -37.37 53.26
C ASP A 56 14.92 -38.14 54.10
N SER A 57 14.04 -38.96 53.48
CA SER A 57 12.97 -39.68 54.16
C SER A 57 13.44 -40.54 55.34
N ALA A 58 14.66 -41.08 55.26
CA ALA A 58 15.31 -41.91 56.28
C ALA A 58 16.01 -41.12 57.41
N TRP A 59 16.13 -39.79 57.29
CA TRP A 59 16.77 -38.96 58.32
C TRP A 59 15.87 -38.81 59.55
N ALA A 60 16.48 -38.67 60.72
CA ALA A 60 15.74 -38.43 61.96
C ALA A 60 15.07 -37.05 61.90
N GLN A 61 13.98 -36.85 62.64
CA GLN A 61 13.29 -35.57 62.72
C GLN A 61 13.49 -34.95 64.10
N GLY A 62 13.73 -33.64 64.14
CA GLY A 62 13.98 -32.89 65.36
C GLY A 62 13.60 -31.43 65.19
N ARG A 63 13.10 -30.81 66.26
CA ARG A 63 12.89 -29.35 66.28
C ARG A 63 14.19 -28.65 66.65
N ALA A 64 14.51 -27.56 65.96
CA ALA A 64 15.51 -26.62 66.46
C ALA A 64 15.02 -26.05 67.82
N THR A 65 15.85 -25.61 68.74
CA THR A 65 17.31 -25.54 68.68
C THR A 65 17.95 -26.94 68.78
N PHE A 66 18.90 -27.26 67.91
CA PHE A 66 19.74 -28.46 68.06
C PHE A 66 20.83 -28.16 69.07
N THR A 67 20.96 -28.98 70.12
CA THR A 67 21.88 -28.64 71.21
C THR A 67 22.38 -29.84 72.00
N TYR A 68 23.54 -29.73 72.64
CA TYR A 68 23.93 -30.53 73.80
C TYR A 68 24.91 -29.70 74.63
N GLY A 69 24.94 -29.85 75.97
CA GLY A 69 25.90 -29.15 76.82
C GLY A 69 25.35 -27.97 77.64
N PRO A 70 24.86 -26.87 77.02
CA PRO A 70 24.49 -25.66 77.74
C PRO A 70 23.07 -25.77 78.32
N ASP A 71 22.89 -25.22 79.54
CA ASP A 71 21.58 -25.11 80.19
C ASP A 71 20.76 -23.96 79.57
N GLY A 72 19.48 -24.20 79.26
CA GLY A 72 18.53 -23.15 78.88
C GLY A 72 18.00 -23.18 77.44
N PHE A 73 18.58 -23.99 76.54
CA PHE A 73 18.05 -24.22 75.20
C PHE A 73 17.02 -25.38 75.20
N GLN A 74 15.90 -25.19 74.50
CA GLN A 74 14.87 -26.21 74.31
C GLN A 74 14.85 -26.63 72.83
N GLY A 75 14.80 -27.94 72.57
CA GLY A 75 14.79 -28.48 71.22
C GLY A 75 15.36 -29.89 71.16
N THR A 76 16.05 -30.22 70.08
CA THR A 76 16.60 -31.56 69.83
C THR A 76 17.94 -31.74 70.52
N VAL A 77 17.98 -32.55 71.58
CA VAL A 77 19.20 -32.80 72.36
C VAL A 77 20.04 -33.90 71.72
N LEU A 78 21.27 -33.57 71.33
CA LEU A 78 22.27 -34.48 70.73
C LEU A 78 23.22 -35.05 71.82
N SER A 79 22.65 -35.74 72.81
CA SER A 79 23.38 -36.18 74.01
C SER A 79 24.56 -37.14 73.77
N ASP A 80 24.59 -37.78 72.60
CA ASP A 80 25.65 -38.70 72.17
C ASP A 80 26.72 -38.03 71.29
N MET A 81 26.66 -36.72 71.04
CA MET A 81 27.59 -36.05 70.13
C MET A 81 29.02 -35.97 70.68
N ARG A 82 29.17 -35.60 71.96
CA ARG A 82 30.48 -35.38 72.58
C ARG A 82 31.37 -36.63 72.46
N ASN A 83 32.57 -36.45 71.92
CA ASN A 83 33.57 -37.49 71.61
C ASN A 83 33.16 -38.56 70.57
N HIS A 84 32.02 -38.42 69.89
CA HIS A 84 31.55 -39.42 68.90
C HIS A 84 31.47 -38.85 67.48
N TYR A 85 30.88 -37.67 67.32
CA TYR A 85 30.81 -36.96 66.03
C TYR A 85 30.91 -35.45 66.24
N ARG A 86 31.20 -34.73 65.17
CA ARG A 86 31.56 -33.30 65.20
C ARG A 86 30.76 -32.42 64.27
N THR A 87 29.89 -33.02 63.45
CA THR A 87 28.95 -32.29 62.61
C THR A 87 27.54 -32.85 62.71
N VAL A 88 26.55 -32.02 62.42
CA VAL A 88 25.18 -32.47 62.15
C VAL A 88 24.72 -31.84 60.83
N PHE A 89 24.11 -32.66 59.97
CA PHE A 89 23.50 -32.22 58.72
C PHE A 89 22.01 -32.01 58.94
N LEU A 90 21.48 -30.89 58.50
CA LEU A 90 20.10 -30.43 58.74
C LEU A 90 19.46 -30.07 57.40
N ARG A 91 18.19 -30.47 57.21
CA ARG A 91 17.39 -30.11 56.03
C ARG A 91 15.97 -29.74 56.42
N THR A 92 15.43 -28.68 55.83
CA THR A 92 14.01 -28.32 55.92
C THR A 92 13.50 -27.78 54.59
N ARG A 93 12.18 -27.83 54.39
CA ARG A 93 11.49 -27.43 53.16
C ARG A 93 10.63 -26.20 53.42
N PHE A 94 10.55 -25.30 52.45
CA PHE A 94 9.69 -24.10 52.48
C PHE A 94 9.15 -23.79 51.09
N GLU A 95 8.06 -23.04 51.01
CA GLU A 95 7.35 -22.74 49.75
C GLU A 95 7.53 -21.27 49.36
N VAL A 96 7.73 -21.00 48.07
CA VAL A 96 7.77 -19.65 47.50
C VAL A 96 6.89 -19.59 46.25
N ALA A 97 5.80 -18.81 46.30
CA ALA A 97 4.85 -18.72 45.19
C ALA A 97 5.47 -18.08 43.93
N SER A 98 6.18 -16.96 44.10
CA SER A 98 6.86 -16.24 43.02
C SER A 98 8.20 -15.70 43.54
N PRO A 99 9.34 -16.26 43.11
CA PRO A 99 10.66 -15.74 43.45
C PRO A 99 10.88 -14.30 42.96
N ALA A 100 10.19 -13.90 41.89
CA ALA A 100 10.29 -12.55 41.33
C ALA A 100 9.74 -11.47 42.28
N ASP A 101 8.91 -11.87 43.24
CA ASP A 101 8.26 -10.96 44.18
C ASP A 101 9.10 -10.77 45.45
N VAL A 102 10.18 -11.54 45.64
CA VAL A 102 11.09 -11.38 46.79
C VAL A 102 12.08 -10.26 46.50
N GLU A 103 12.00 -9.18 47.28
CA GLU A 103 12.90 -8.03 47.22
C GLU A 103 14.17 -8.27 48.04
N ASN A 104 14.01 -8.71 49.30
CA ASN A 104 15.12 -9.03 50.19
C ASN A 104 14.92 -10.43 50.81
N LEU A 105 16.01 -11.19 51.00
CA LEU A 105 16.00 -12.50 51.67
C LEU A 105 17.15 -12.57 52.69
N GLU A 106 16.85 -12.99 53.92
CA GLU A 106 17.83 -13.04 55.01
C GLU A 106 17.71 -14.33 55.82
N LEU A 107 18.86 -14.96 56.10
CA LEU A 107 18.96 -16.07 57.05
C LEU A 107 19.46 -15.53 58.39
N MET A 108 18.62 -15.62 59.42
CA MET A 108 19.02 -15.39 60.79
C MET A 108 19.42 -16.70 61.44
N ALA A 109 20.62 -16.81 61.99
CA ALA A 109 21.08 -18.05 62.62
C ALA A 109 21.81 -17.79 63.94
N VAL A 110 21.58 -18.66 64.93
CA VAL A 110 22.41 -18.77 66.13
C VAL A 110 23.21 -20.06 66.03
N VAL A 111 24.51 -20.01 66.32
CA VAL A 111 25.38 -21.17 66.20
C VAL A 111 26.50 -21.22 67.25
N ASP A 112 26.78 -22.44 67.70
CA ASP A 112 27.98 -22.83 68.44
C ASP A 112 28.40 -24.25 67.97
N ASP A 113 29.55 -24.47 67.31
CA ASP A 113 30.62 -23.51 67.02
C ASP A 113 30.56 -22.85 65.64
N GLY A 114 30.07 -23.51 64.59
CA GLY A 114 30.02 -22.93 63.23
C GLY A 114 29.02 -23.63 62.29
N PHE A 115 28.67 -23.00 61.17
CA PHE A 115 27.80 -23.62 60.16
C PHE A 115 28.11 -23.18 58.73
N MET A 116 27.59 -23.96 57.78
CA MET A 116 27.43 -23.59 56.37
C MET A 116 26.01 -23.92 55.92
N ALA A 117 25.36 -23.02 55.21
CA ALA A 117 23.97 -23.13 54.78
C ALA A 117 23.82 -22.97 53.26
N TRP A 118 22.96 -23.79 52.67
CA TRP A 118 22.64 -23.80 51.25
C TRP A 118 21.14 -23.73 51.01
N ILE A 119 20.72 -22.95 50.02
CA ILE A 119 19.36 -23.00 49.47
C ILE A 119 19.43 -23.63 48.10
N ASN A 120 18.67 -24.72 47.90
CA ASN A 120 18.61 -25.47 46.63
C ASN A 120 20.01 -25.83 46.06
N GLY A 121 20.96 -26.16 46.94
CA GLY A 121 22.33 -26.52 46.57
C GLY A 121 23.31 -25.34 46.43
N GLN A 122 22.86 -24.09 46.45
CA GLN A 122 23.74 -22.91 46.38
C GLN A 122 24.09 -22.40 47.78
N LEU A 123 25.37 -22.09 48.04
CA LEU A 123 25.85 -21.61 49.34
C LEU A 123 25.31 -20.20 49.60
N VAL A 124 24.60 -19.99 50.72
CA VAL A 124 23.95 -18.71 51.05
C VAL A 124 24.49 -18.04 52.32
N ALA A 125 25.03 -18.82 53.27
CA ALA A 125 25.61 -18.27 54.50
C ALA A 125 26.62 -19.24 55.12
N GLN A 126 27.61 -18.71 55.83
CA GLN A 126 28.59 -19.51 56.57
C GLN A 126 29.17 -18.72 57.75
N VAL A 127 29.36 -19.39 58.87
CA VAL A 127 30.00 -18.84 60.07
C VAL A 127 31.08 -19.82 60.51
N ARG A 128 32.32 -19.33 60.59
CA ARG A 128 33.52 -20.12 60.95
C ARG A 128 33.60 -21.45 60.16
N PRO A 129 33.57 -21.41 58.81
CA PRO A 129 33.55 -22.62 58.00
C PRO A 129 34.87 -23.42 58.12
N PRO A 130 34.85 -24.74 57.88
CA PRO A 130 36.07 -25.51 57.68
C PRO A 130 36.83 -25.07 56.42
N ALA A 131 38.12 -25.43 56.34
CA ALA A 131 38.90 -25.20 55.13
C ALA A 131 38.51 -26.22 54.03
N GLY A 132 37.98 -25.71 52.92
CA GLY A 132 37.59 -26.53 51.76
C GLY A 132 36.17 -27.11 51.86
N GLU A 133 35.88 -28.10 51.02
CA GLU A 133 34.57 -28.76 50.95
C GLU A 133 34.23 -29.49 52.26
N PRO A 134 33.12 -29.17 52.95
CA PRO A 134 32.85 -29.68 54.28
C PRO A 134 32.45 -31.16 54.24
N ARG A 135 33.22 -31.97 54.95
CA ARG A 135 33.00 -33.40 55.21
C ARG A 135 32.35 -33.64 56.57
N TYR A 136 31.76 -34.81 56.78
CA TYR A 136 31.19 -35.25 58.08
C TYR A 136 32.14 -35.12 59.29
N ASN A 137 33.45 -35.10 59.04
CA ASN A 137 34.48 -35.04 60.06
C ASN A 137 35.20 -33.67 60.11
N SER A 138 34.60 -32.65 59.50
CA SER A 138 35.12 -31.29 59.52
C SER A 138 34.93 -30.64 60.88
N LEU A 139 35.72 -29.60 61.15
CA LEU A 139 35.67 -28.82 62.39
C LEU A 139 35.36 -27.36 62.05
N ALA A 140 34.71 -26.67 62.97
CA ALA A 140 34.55 -25.22 62.87
C ALA A 140 35.93 -24.54 62.83
N GLY A 141 36.04 -23.42 62.12
CA GLY A 141 37.27 -22.63 61.98
C GLY A 141 37.72 -21.90 63.26
N GLY A 142 36.91 -21.95 64.33
CA GLY A 142 37.21 -21.36 65.63
C GLY A 142 36.02 -21.51 66.59
N ASN A 143 36.23 -21.13 67.86
CA ASN A 143 35.18 -21.16 68.88
C ASN A 143 34.10 -20.09 68.63
N ALA A 144 32.85 -20.37 69.01
CA ALA A 144 31.81 -19.35 69.04
C ALA A 144 32.00 -18.34 70.19
N PRO A 145 31.60 -17.07 70.00
CA PRO A 145 31.55 -16.09 71.09
C PRO A 145 30.33 -16.33 71.98
N GLU A 146 30.54 -16.32 73.31
CA GLU A 146 29.47 -16.38 74.31
C GLU A 146 29.04 -14.96 74.77
N PRO A 147 27.74 -14.70 75.02
CA PRO A 147 26.59 -15.61 74.85
C PRO A 147 26.14 -15.71 73.39
N GLN A 148 25.60 -16.87 73.01
CA GLN A 148 25.12 -17.13 71.64
C GLN A 148 23.94 -16.21 71.28
N ARG A 149 24.01 -15.57 70.11
CA ARG A 149 22.98 -14.65 69.59
C ARG A 149 22.67 -15.00 68.13
N PHE A 150 21.45 -14.67 67.70
CA PHE A 150 21.11 -14.70 66.29
C PHE A 150 21.87 -13.62 65.53
N GLU A 151 22.57 -14.01 64.48
CA GLU A 151 23.22 -13.13 63.51
C GLU A 151 22.39 -13.11 62.21
N VAL A 152 22.35 -11.96 61.55
CA VAL A 152 21.65 -11.80 60.25
C VAL A 152 22.65 -12.02 59.13
N HIS A 153 22.30 -12.88 58.18
CA HIS A 153 23.06 -13.16 56.97
C HIS A 153 22.20 -12.82 55.73
N PRO A 154 22.37 -11.63 55.13
CA PRO A 154 21.66 -11.26 53.91
C PRO A 154 22.08 -12.12 52.71
N ILE A 155 21.11 -12.48 51.87
CA ILE A 155 21.33 -13.27 50.65
C ILE A 155 21.26 -12.31 49.46
N ALA A 156 22.41 -12.09 48.80
CA ALA A 156 22.60 -11.02 47.83
C ALA A 156 21.77 -11.16 46.54
N ASP A 157 21.43 -12.39 46.12
CA ASP A 157 20.63 -12.65 44.93
C ASP A 157 19.56 -13.73 45.22
N PRO A 158 18.39 -13.33 45.77
CA PRO A 158 17.30 -14.24 46.06
C PRO A 158 16.81 -15.00 44.81
N ALA A 159 16.83 -14.34 43.64
CA ALA A 159 16.36 -14.93 42.39
C ALA A 159 17.28 -16.05 41.86
N ALA A 160 18.57 -16.00 42.17
CA ALA A 160 19.52 -17.06 41.81
C ALA A 160 19.36 -18.33 42.65
N VAL A 161 18.83 -18.21 43.87
CA VAL A 161 18.76 -19.34 44.83
C VAL A 161 17.34 -19.91 44.99
N LEU A 162 16.29 -19.10 44.78
CA LEU A 162 14.89 -19.51 44.94
C LEU A 162 14.28 -20.05 43.63
N ARG A 163 13.28 -20.92 43.77
CA ARG A 163 12.47 -21.46 42.66
C ARG A 163 10.98 -21.34 42.99
N PRO A 164 10.09 -21.21 41.98
CA PRO A 164 8.65 -21.27 42.23
C PRO A 164 8.27 -22.62 42.84
N GLY A 165 7.45 -22.61 43.88
CA GLY A 165 7.04 -23.79 44.64
C GLY A 165 8.01 -24.17 45.76
N GLU A 166 8.26 -25.48 45.91
CA GLU A 166 9.05 -26.02 47.02
C GLU A 166 10.55 -25.71 46.88
N ASN A 167 11.15 -25.26 47.98
CA ASN A 167 12.57 -24.96 48.14
C ASN A 167 13.13 -25.72 49.36
N VAL A 168 14.45 -25.96 49.36
CA VAL A 168 15.15 -26.65 50.47
C VAL A 168 16.21 -25.75 51.07
N LEU A 169 16.20 -25.62 52.40
CA LEU A 169 17.29 -25.08 53.20
C LEU A 169 18.07 -26.24 53.84
N ALA A 170 19.33 -26.38 53.45
CA ALA A 170 20.26 -27.39 53.96
C ALA A 170 21.36 -26.71 54.79
N VAL A 171 21.67 -27.24 55.98
CA VAL A 171 22.70 -26.65 56.87
C VAL A 171 23.59 -27.76 57.42
N GLN A 172 24.89 -27.54 57.43
CA GLN A 172 25.85 -28.37 58.15
C GLN A 172 26.43 -27.58 59.30
N VAL A 173 26.27 -28.09 60.53
CA VAL A 173 26.75 -27.46 61.77
C VAL A 173 28.01 -28.19 62.22
N PHE A 174 28.98 -27.47 62.77
CA PHE A 174 30.30 -27.96 63.14
C PHE A 174 30.66 -27.58 64.58
N ASN A 175 31.31 -28.49 65.28
CA ASN A 175 32.05 -28.19 66.51
C ASN A 175 33.52 -27.93 66.22
N VAL A 176 34.18 -27.13 67.05
CA VAL A 176 35.60 -26.80 66.94
C VAL A 176 36.52 -27.98 67.29
N SER A 177 36.02 -28.95 68.08
CA SER A 177 36.73 -30.19 68.40
C SER A 177 35.77 -31.34 68.70
N PRO A 178 36.20 -32.61 68.57
CA PRO A 178 35.39 -33.76 68.98
C PRO A 178 34.98 -33.75 70.46
N GLY A 179 35.77 -33.08 71.31
CA GLY A 179 35.53 -32.98 72.75
C GLY A 179 34.75 -31.75 73.19
N SER A 180 34.23 -30.94 72.27
CA SER A 180 33.54 -29.67 72.56
C SER A 180 32.50 -29.85 73.67
N SER A 181 32.46 -28.90 74.60
CA SER A 181 31.54 -28.91 75.74
C SER A 181 30.09 -28.87 75.31
N ASP A 182 29.83 -28.24 74.16
CA ASP A 182 28.51 -27.85 73.72
C ASP A 182 28.35 -27.78 72.19
N LEU A 183 27.09 -27.65 71.77
CA LEU A 183 26.65 -27.24 70.43
C LEU A 183 25.31 -26.51 70.56
N VAL A 184 25.09 -25.50 69.72
CA VAL A 184 23.81 -24.80 69.56
C VAL A 184 23.58 -24.52 68.07
N PHE A 185 22.40 -24.80 67.55
CA PHE A 185 21.98 -24.30 66.25
C PHE A 185 20.46 -24.08 66.15
N ASP A 186 20.06 -22.88 65.73
CA ASP A 186 18.69 -22.55 65.31
C ASP A 186 18.75 -21.49 64.21
N ALA A 187 17.73 -21.47 63.35
CA ALA A 187 17.68 -20.53 62.24
C ALA A 187 16.24 -20.12 61.87
N GLU A 188 16.12 -18.87 61.40
CA GLU A 188 14.92 -18.29 60.80
C GLU A 188 15.28 -17.75 59.41
N LEU A 189 14.49 -18.08 58.39
CA LEU A 189 14.63 -17.53 57.04
C LEU A 189 13.46 -16.59 56.78
N ARG A 190 13.73 -15.34 56.43
CA ARG A 190 12.70 -14.31 56.21
C ARG A 190 12.88 -13.58 54.88
N ALA A 191 11.77 -13.17 54.27
CA ALA A 191 11.71 -12.49 52.99
C ALA A 191 10.88 -11.19 53.07
N GLU A 192 11.33 -10.14 52.40
CA GLU A 192 10.53 -8.94 52.13
C GLU A 192 10.02 -9.00 50.69
N LEU A 193 8.73 -8.72 50.49
CA LEU A 193 8.10 -8.78 49.16
C LEU A 193 8.04 -7.39 48.52
N ARG A 194 8.21 -7.32 47.19
CA ARG A 194 7.99 -6.11 46.41
C ARG A 194 6.52 -5.68 46.50
N PRO A 195 6.21 -4.37 46.47
CA PRO A 195 4.84 -3.90 46.28
C PRO A 195 4.28 -4.38 44.93
N PRO A 196 3.01 -4.82 44.84
CA PRO A 196 2.39 -5.17 43.56
C PRO A 196 2.30 -3.93 42.66
N GLY A 197 2.71 -4.07 41.39
CA GLY A 197 2.49 -3.05 40.35
C GLY A 197 1.07 -3.09 39.79
N PRO A 198 0.70 -2.21 38.84
CA PRO A 198 -0.59 -2.29 38.16
C PRO A 198 -0.77 -3.62 37.43
N PRO A 199 -2.02 -4.10 37.25
CA PRO A 199 -2.28 -5.33 36.52
C PRO A 199 -1.74 -5.21 35.09
N ARG A 200 -1.22 -6.29 34.53
CA ARG A 200 -0.74 -6.40 33.14
C ARG A 200 -1.27 -7.66 32.50
N ILE A 201 -1.26 -7.75 31.17
CA ILE A 201 -1.59 -9.01 30.48
C ILE A 201 -0.38 -9.94 30.53
N VAL A 202 -0.60 -11.18 30.94
CA VAL A 202 0.44 -12.23 31.00
C VAL A 202 0.15 -13.41 30.08
N GLY A 203 -1.03 -13.45 29.45
CA GLY A 203 -1.37 -14.47 28.47
C GLY A 203 -2.60 -14.10 27.64
N VAL A 204 -2.59 -14.52 26.37
CA VAL A 204 -3.75 -14.43 25.48
C VAL A 204 -3.92 -15.77 24.75
N ASP A 205 -5.15 -16.25 24.65
CA ASP A 205 -5.51 -17.50 23.96
C ASP A 205 -6.68 -17.24 22.98
N PRO A 206 -6.54 -17.54 21.68
CA PRO A 206 -5.35 -18.12 21.03
C PRO A 206 -4.13 -17.17 21.07
N PRO A 207 -2.89 -17.70 21.05
CA PRO A 207 -1.69 -16.88 21.01
C PRO A 207 -1.62 -16.05 19.70
N PRO A 208 -1.00 -14.85 19.71
CA PRO A 208 -0.92 -14.00 18.52
C PRO A 208 -0.17 -14.71 17.39
N GLY A 209 -0.74 -14.70 16.19
CA GLY A 209 -0.20 -15.44 15.06
C GLY A 209 -1.18 -15.53 13.89
N ALA A 210 -0.84 -16.36 12.91
CA ALA A 210 -1.71 -16.66 11.79
C ALA A 210 -2.86 -17.57 12.25
N LEU A 211 -4.11 -17.17 11.99
CA LEU A 211 -5.29 -17.96 12.34
C LEU A 211 -6.30 -17.98 11.18
N PRO A 212 -7.04 -19.10 10.98
CA PRO A 212 -8.09 -19.17 9.97
C PRO A 212 -9.41 -18.55 10.43
N GLU A 213 -9.61 -18.44 11.75
CA GLU A 213 -10.81 -17.92 12.40
C GLU A 213 -10.41 -17.24 13.73
N LEU A 214 -11.12 -16.17 14.11
CA LEU A 214 -10.99 -15.53 15.41
C LEU A 214 -12.34 -14.95 15.81
N THR A 215 -13.09 -15.69 16.63
CA THR A 215 -14.40 -15.27 17.15
C THR A 215 -14.40 -15.07 18.67
N ARG A 216 -13.31 -15.45 19.34
CA ARG A 216 -13.11 -15.25 20.78
C ARG A 216 -11.64 -15.05 21.11
N VAL A 217 -11.36 -14.30 22.17
CA VAL A 217 -10.03 -14.22 22.81
C VAL A 217 -10.17 -14.31 24.32
N THR A 218 -9.40 -15.18 24.95
CA THR A 218 -9.22 -15.23 26.40
C THR A 218 -7.97 -14.47 26.80
N VAL A 219 -8.11 -13.49 27.69
CA VAL A 219 -7.05 -12.67 28.27
C VAL A 219 -6.82 -13.10 29.71
N THR A 220 -5.55 -13.30 30.08
CA THR A 220 -5.10 -13.55 31.44
C THR A 220 -4.29 -12.35 31.94
N PHE A 221 -4.75 -11.72 33.02
CA PHE A 221 -4.05 -10.66 33.74
C PHE A 221 -3.06 -11.24 34.76
N SER A 222 -2.06 -10.45 35.16
CA SER A 222 -1.06 -10.83 36.17
C SER A 222 -1.64 -11.10 37.55
N GLU A 223 -2.85 -10.59 37.82
CA GLU A 223 -3.55 -10.67 39.09
C GLU A 223 -5.07 -10.50 38.88
N PRO A 224 -5.90 -10.80 39.90
CA PRO A 224 -7.34 -10.59 39.82
C PRO A 224 -7.72 -9.12 39.58
N VAL A 225 -8.60 -8.89 38.62
CA VAL A 225 -9.10 -7.55 38.27
C VAL A 225 -10.62 -7.46 38.42
N THR A 226 -11.11 -6.24 38.58
CA THR A 226 -12.54 -5.87 38.57
C THR A 226 -12.80 -4.83 37.49
N GLY A 227 -14.07 -4.61 37.14
CA GLY A 227 -14.48 -3.58 36.18
C GLY A 227 -14.45 -3.99 34.71
N VAL A 228 -14.19 -5.26 34.40
CA VAL A 228 -14.13 -5.77 33.01
C VAL A 228 -15.54 -5.89 32.41
N GLU A 229 -15.76 -5.21 31.29
CA GLU A 229 -16.96 -5.22 30.46
C GLU A 229 -16.63 -5.60 29.00
N ALA A 230 -17.63 -6.09 28.25
CA ALA A 230 -17.42 -6.49 26.85
C ALA A 230 -16.96 -5.32 25.96
N ARG A 231 -17.39 -4.09 26.28
CA ARG A 231 -16.99 -2.88 25.54
C ARG A 231 -15.51 -2.53 25.69
N ASP A 232 -14.85 -3.06 26.71
CA ASP A 232 -13.48 -2.67 27.06
C ASP A 232 -12.46 -3.28 26.10
N PHE A 233 -12.77 -4.43 25.50
CA PHE A 233 -11.87 -5.10 24.56
C PHE A 233 -12.26 -4.79 23.12
N LEU A 234 -11.31 -4.26 22.35
CA LEU A 234 -11.53 -3.77 20.99
C LEU A 234 -10.85 -4.67 19.96
N ILE A 235 -11.59 -5.03 18.93
CA ILE A 235 -11.16 -5.80 17.76
C ILE A 235 -11.30 -4.91 16.53
N ASN A 236 -10.17 -4.49 15.95
CA ASN A 236 -10.12 -3.46 14.89
C ASN A 236 -10.86 -2.16 15.27
N GLY A 237 -10.85 -1.82 16.56
CA GLY A 237 -11.55 -0.66 17.11
C GLY A 237 -13.05 -0.84 17.34
N ALA A 238 -13.60 -2.04 17.11
CA ALA A 238 -14.98 -2.37 17.47
C ALA A 238 -15.02 -3.16 18.79
N PRO A 239 -15.95 -2.86 19.71
CA PRO A 239 -16.05 -3.55 20.99
C PRO A 239 -16.45 -5.02 20.84
N ALA A 240 -16.01 -5.87 21.77
CA ALA A 240 -16.50 -7.24 21.86
C ALA A 240 -18.00 -7.28 22.18
N THR A 241 -18.67 -8.34 21.73
CA THR A 241 -20.11 -8.52 21.90
C THR A 241 -20.50 -9.06 23.27
N SER A 242 -19.65 -9.89 23.88
CA SER A 242 -19.85 -10.39 25.24
C SER A 242 -18.51 -10.67 25.92
N VAL A 243 -18.56 -10.71 27.25
CA VAL A 243 -17.44 -11.12 28.10
C VAL A 243 -17.95 -12.10 29.16
N GLU A 244 -17.16 -13.13 29.44
CA GLU A 244 -17.37 -14.07 30.53
C GLU A 244 -16.04 -14.38 31.24
N GLY A 245 -16.08 -14.83 32.50
CA GLY A 245 -14.87 -15.09 33.30
C GLY A 245 -14.89 -14.36 34.64
N GLY A 246 -13.73 -14.28 35.28
CA GLY A 246 -13.59 -13.68 36.60
C GLY A 246 -12.19 -13.84 37.20
N GLY A 247 -11.87 -12.99 38.19
CA GLY A 247 -10.54 -12.93 38.75
C GLY A 247 -9.54 -12.42 37.71
N ALA A 248 -8.53 -13.21 37.38
CA ALA A 248 -7.49 -12.82 36.43
C ALA A 248 -7.77 -13.26 34.98
N VAL A 249 -8.79 -14.09 34.72
CA VAL A 249 -9.01 -14.70 33.39
C VAL A 249 -10.38 -14.32 32.85
N TRP A 250 -10.40 -13.72 31.66
CA TRP A 250 -11.59 -13.18 31.01
C TRP A 250 -11.61 -13.56 29.52
N THR A 251 -12.76 -14.00 29.02
CA THR A 251 -12.97 -14.40 27.62
C THR A 251 -13.93 -13.45 26.95
N PHE A 252 -13.49 -12.84 25.85
CA PHE A 252 -14.27 -11.93 25.02
C PHE A 252 -14.72 -12.65 23.75
N THR A 253 -15.99 -12.45 23.35
CA THR A 253 -16.55 -13.01 22.10
C THR A 253 -16.98 -11.89 21.17
N PHE A 254 -16.75 -12.04 19.86
CA PHE A 254 -17.03 -11.03 18.84
C PHE A 254 -17.29 -11.68 17.46
N PRO A 255 -17.92 -10.97 16.51
CA PRO A 255 -18.11 -11.47 15.15
C PRO A 255 -16.76 -11.69 14.46
N GLN A 256 -16.69 -12.68 13.57
CA GLN A 256 -15.52 -12.98 12.77
C GLN A 256 -15.04 -11.72 12.00
N PRO A 257 -13.82 -11.23 12.25
CA PRO A 257 -13.25 -10.11 11.50
C PRO A 257 -12.91 -10.53 10.06
N ALA A 258 -12.79 -9.55 9.17
CA ALA A 258 -12.30 -9.79 7.81
C ALA A 258 -10.88 -10.37 7.83
N PHE A 259 -10.55 -11.21 6.84
CA PHE A 259 -9.20 -11.73 6.66
C PHE A 259 -8.18 -10.59 6.48
N GLY A 260 -6.99 -10.75 7.06
CA GLY A 260 -6.00 -9.69 7.20
C GLY A 260 -5.57 -9.47 8.65
N ALA A 261 -4.86 -8.37 8.90
CA ALA A 261 -4.43 -8.02 10.25
C ALA A 261 -5.64 -7.67 11.13
N VAL A 262 -5.70 -8.27 12.32
CA VAL A 262 -6.69 -7.98 13.35
C VAL A 262 -5.98 -7.42 14.57
N PHE A 263 -6.28 -6.17 14.89
CA PHE A 263 -5.71 -5.45 16.01
C PHE A 263 -6.57 -5.65 17.25
N CYS A 264 -5.96 -6.18 18.30
CA CYS A 264 -6.56 -6.35 19.61
C CYS A 264 -6.00 -5.29 20.57
N GLY A 265 -6.89 -4.62 21.29
CA GLY A 265 -6.53 -3.60 22.26
C GLY A 265 -7.70 -3.29 23.17
N TRP A 266 -7.64 -2.15 23.86
CA TRP A 266 -8.60 -1.80 24.91
C TRP A 266 -9.16 -0.40 24.72
N GLU A 267 -10.38 -0.18 25.21
CA GLU A 267 -10.96 1.15 25.33
C GLU A 267 -10.10 2.01 26.29
N PRO A 268 -9.75 3.26 25.95
CA PRO A 268 -8.89 4.11 26.77
C PRO A 268 -9.36 4.30 28.23
N ASP A 269 -10.67 4.20 28.47
CA ASP A 269 -11.29 4.35 29.80
C ASP A 269 -11.93 3.04 30.30
N ALA A 270 -11.32 1.88 29.98
CA ALA A 270 -11.84 0.55 30.34
C ALA A 270 -12.18 0.35 31.83
N GLY A 271 -11.66 1.18 32.74
CA GLY A 271 -12.04 1.14 34.15
C GLY A 271 -11.60 -0.14 34.90
N ILE A 272 -10.73 -0.95 34.29
CA ILE A 272 -10.22 -2.19 34.85
C ILE A 272 -9.21 -1.85 35.97
N MET A 273 -9.46 -2.38 37.16
CA MET A 273 -8.63 -2.14 38.35
C MET A 273 -8.24 -3.44 39.02
N ASP A 274 -7.09 -3.47 39.69
CA ASP A 274 -6.75 -4.55 40.62
C ASP A 274 -7.63 -4.51 41.90
N LEU A 275 -7.39 -5.44 42.81
CA LEU A 275 -8.07 -5.50 44.11
C LEU A 275 -7.22 -4.91 45.26
N SER A 276 -6.16 -4.17 44.95
CA SER A 276 -5.27 -3.57 45.96
C SER A 276 -5.93 -2.35 46.61
N VAL A 277 -5.36 -1.87 47.72
CA VAL A 277 -5.86 -0.68 48.43
C VAL A 277 -4.70 0.30 48.65
N PRO A 278 -4.63 1.42 47.93
CA PRO A 278 -5.59 1.89 46.91
C PRO A 278 -5.54 1.08 45.60
N PRO A 279 -6.66 0.88 44.88
CA PRO A 279 -6.68 0.13 43.62
C PRO A 279 -5.81 0.80 42.56
N GLN A 280 -5.09 -0.02 41.78
CA GLN A 280 -4.30 0.42 40.64
C GLN A 280 -4.99 0.04 39.34
N ALA A 281 -4.98 0.94 38.35
CA ALA A 281 -5.61 0.75 37.07
C ALA A 281 -4.74 -0.11 36.13
N PHE A 282 -5.39 -0.94 35.30
CA PHE A 282 -4.74 -1.58 34.16
C PHE A 282 -4.24 -0.52 33.18
N ASP A 283 -2.95 -0.60 32.83
CA ASP A 283 -2.38 0.26 31.80
C ASP A 283 -2.75 -0.27 30.41
N VAL A 284 -3.87 0.25 29.88
CA VAL A 284 -4.37 -0.07 28.53
C VAL A 284 -3.39 0.31 27.42
N ALA A 285 -2.41 1.16 27.70
CA ALA A 285 -1.35 1.58 26.78
C ALA A 285 -0.01 0.85 27.04
N GLY A 286 0.02 -0.09 27.97
CA GLY A 286 1.21 -0.87 28.29
C GLY A 286 1.70 -1.69 27.10
N ALA A 287 3.01 -1.98 27.04
CA ALA A 287 3.64 -2.70 25.92
C ALA A 287 3.03 -4.08 25.65
N ASP A 288 2.46 -4.72 26.69
CA ASP A 288 1.81 -6.03 26.61
C ASP A 288 0.26 -5.94 26.48
N ALA A 289 -0.29 -4.73 26.40
CA ALA A 289 -1.75 -4.51 26.38
C ALA A 289 -2.37 -4.70 24.99
N THR A 290 -1.58 -4.63 23.91
CA THR A 290 -2.06 -4.75 22.53
C THR A 290 -1.30 -5.81 21.76
N TRP A 291 -1.99 -6.50 20.85
CA TRP A 291 -1.38 -7.51 19.97
C TRP A 291 -2.13 -7.59 18.64
N VAL A 292 -1.56 -8.33 17.70
CA VAL A 292 -2.11 -8.48 16.35
C VAL A 292 -2.23 -9.96 15.99
N TYR A 293 -3.38 -10.36 15.46
CA TYR A 293 -3.54 -11.63 14.73
C TYR A 293 -3.44 -11.37 13.23
N GLN A 294 -3.00 -12.38 12.48
CA GLN A 294 -3.08 -12.39 11.03
C GLN A 294 -4.12 -13.40 10.59
N LEU A 295 -5.33 -12.94 10.26
CA LEU A 295 -6.35 -13.81 9.72
C LEU A 295 -6.04 -14.16 8.26
N TYR A 296 -6.07 -15.44 7.93
CA TYR A 296 -5.95 -15.92 6.56
C TYR A 296 -7.18 -16.72 6.16
N ASP A 297 -7.51 -16.69 4.88
CA ASP A 297 -8.57 -17.52 4.34
C ASP A 297 -8.05 -18.95 4.17
N ALA A 298 -8.50 -19.87 5.03
CA ALA A 298 -8.17 -21.29 4.93
C ALA A 298 -9.09 -22.08 3.99
N SER A 299 -10.03 -21.41 3.31
CA SER A 299 -10.83 -22.07 2.28
C SER A 299 -9.93 -22.57 1.16
N ARG A 300 -10.29 -23.73 0.62
CA ARG A 300 -9.54 -24.33 -0.49
C ARG A 300 -9.77 -23.52 -1.75
N PRO A 301 -8.76 -23.36 -2.62
CA PRO A 301 -8.99 -22.83 -3.96
C PRO A 301 -10.16 -23.56 -4.65
N ALA A 302 -10.92 -22.84 -5.47
CA ALA A 302 -12.05 -23.39 -6.20
C ALA A 302 -11.97 -23.00 -7.67
N VAL A 303 -12.43 -23.88 -8.56
CA VAL A 303 -12.59 -23.55 -9.98
C VAL A 303 -13.85 -22.70 -10.13
N VAL A 304 -13.69 -21.47 -10.62
CA VAL A 304 -14.78 -20.52 -10.88
C VAL A 304 -15.05 -20.30 -12.36
N GLY A 305 -14.17 -20.78 -13.24
CA GLY A 305 -14.35 -20.71 -14.68
C GLY A 305 -13.86 -21.96 -15.39
N LEU A 306 -14.69 -22.50 -16.29
CA LEU A 306 -14.35 -23.58 -17.20
C LEU A 306 -14.73 -23.18 -18.62
N ASN A 307 -13.79 -23.34 -19.56
CA ASN A 307 -14.06 -23.19 -20.97
C ASN A 307 -13.50 -24.39 -21.75
N PRO A 308 -14.34 -25.22 -22.39
CA PRO A 308 -15.79 -25.10 -22.49
C PRO A 308 -16.51 -25.31 -21.14
N PRO A 309 -17.73 -24.75 -20.94
CA PRO A 309 -18.51 -24.96 -19.72
C PRO A 309 -18.79 -26.43 -19.45
N ALA A 310 -18.74 -26.86 -18.19
CA ALA A 310 -18.96 -28.25 -17.80
C ALA A 310 -20.32 -28.79 -18.28
N GLY A 311 -20.32 -30.02 -18.80
CA GLY A 311 -21.53 -30.67 -19.34
C GLY A 311 -21.89 -30.26 -20.78
N SER A 312 -21.11 -29.39 -21.42
CA SER A 312 -21.37 -28.95 -22.79
C SER A 312 -21.16 -30.06 -23.84
N THR A 313 -21.89 -29.93 -24.95
CA THR A 313 -21.61 -30.67 -26.19
C THR A 313 -20.72 -29.80 -27.08
N VAL A 314 -19.55 -30.30 -27.45
CA VAL A 314 -18.53 -29.56 -28.21
C VAL A 314 -18.19 -30.28 -29.51
N ARG A 315 -17.85 -29.56 -30.58
CA ARG A 315 -17.43 -30.20 -31.85
C ARG A 315 -16.08 -30.91 -31.72
N ARG A 316 -15.21 -30.37 -30.86
CA ARG A 316 -13.88 -30.90 -30.57
C ARG A 316 -13.51 -30.62 -29.13
N LEU A 317 -12.71 -31.52 -28.55
CA LEU A 317 -12.14 -31.34 -27.23
C LEU A 317 -10.64 -31.63 -27.30
N SER A 318 -9.85 -30.57 -27.45
CA SER A 318 -8.37 -30.63 -27.49
C SER A 318 -7.73 -29.63 -26.53
N ARG A 319 -8.54 -28.77 -25.90
CA ARG A 319 -8.10 -27.77 -24.93
C ARG A 319 -9.19 -27.59 -23.87
N ILE A 320 -8.78 -27.33 -22.63
CA ILE A 320 -9.66 -26.93 -21.53
C ILE A 320 -9.00 -25.76 -20.82
N GLU A 321 -9.74 -24.68 -20.58
CA GLU A 321 -9.29 -23.52 -19.82
C GLU A 321 -9.94 -23.55 -18.43
N VAL A 322 -9.14 -23.34 -17.40
CA VAL A 322 -9.55 -23.37 -16.00
C VAL A 322 -9.18 -22.05 -15.32
N VAL A 323 -10.12 -21.41 -14.65
CA VAL A 323 -9.89 -20.23 -13.81
C VAL A 323 -10.22 -20.58 -12.36
N PHE A 324 -9.29 -20.28 -11.45
CA PHE A 324 -9.46 -20.41 -10.01
C PHE A 324 -9.97 -19.10 -9.40
N ASP A 325 -10.61 -19.17 -8.24
CA ASP A 325 -11.08 -18.01 -7.48
C ASP A 325 -9.94 -17.13 -6.91
N ARG A 326 -8.71 -17.68 -6.89
CA ARG A 326 -7.51 -17.04 -6.35
C ARG A 326 -6.23 -17.56 -7.01
N PRO A 327 -5.08 -16.87 -6.83
CA PRO A 327 -3.80 -17.37 -7.31
C PRO A 327 -3.43 -18.73 -6.71
N VAL A 328 -3.07 -19.68 -7.57
CA VAL A 328 -2.61 -21.02 -7.17
C VAL A 328 -1.19 -21.29 -7.66
N LEU A 329 -0.50 -22.19 -6.97
CA LEU A 329 0.82 -22.71 -7.31
C LEU A 329 0.74 -24.22 -7.57
N GLY A 330 1.70 -24.76 -8.31
CA GLY A 330 1.86 -26.20 -8.49
C GLY A 330 1.04 -26.83 -9.61
N VAL A 331 0.35 -26.04 -10.44
CA VAL A 331 -0.42 -26.57 -11.58
C VAL A 331 0.51 -27.17 -12.64
N ASP A 332 0.35 -28.46 -12.91
CA ASP A 332 1.08 -29.27 -13.89
C ASP A 332 0.12 -29.94 -14.90
N ALA A 333 0.63 -30.28 -16.09
CA ALA A 333 -0.16 -30.94 -17.12
C ALA A 333 -0.74 -32.30 -16.66
N ALA A 334 -0.07 -32.99 -15.74
CA ALA A 334 -0.54 -34.25 -15.17
C ALA A 334 -1.78 -34.12 -14.26
N ASP A 335 -2.11 -32.89 -13.84
CA ASP A 335 -3.16 -32.61 -12.87
C ASP A 335 -4.55 -32.77 -13.45
N LEU A 336 -4.75 -32.43 -14.73
CA LEU A 336 -6.05 -32.55 -15.38
C LEU A 336 -6.05 -33.71 -16.35
N ARG A 337 -7.03 -34.60 -16.20
CA ARG A 337 -7.11 -35.85 -16.96
C ARG A 337 -8.41 -35.94 -17.74
N ILE A 338 -8.30 -36.41 -18.98
CA ILE A 338 -9.44 -36.82 -19.83
C ILE A 338 -9.41 -38.35 -19.97
N ASP A 339 -10.49 -39.01 -19.56
CA ASP A 339 -10.63 -40.47 -19.56
C ASP A 339 -9.42 -41.17 -18.91
N GLY A 340 -8.91 -40.57 -17.83
CA GLY A 340 -7.74 -41.02 -17.07
C GLY A 340 -6.37 -40.60 -17.66
N GLN A 341 -6.32 -40.09 -18.89
CA GLN A 341 -5.08 -39.65 -19.55
C GLN A 341 -4.77 -38.18 -19.21
N PRO A 342 -3.53 -37.85 -18.80
CA PRO A 342 -3.14 -36.48 -18.46
C PRO A 342 -3.14 -35.55 -19.67
N ALA A 343 -3.16 -34.23 -19.42
CA ALA A 343 -2.91 -33.25 -20.45
C ALA A 343 -1.47 -33.37 -20.98
N GLU A 344 -1.27 -33.03 -22.24
CA GLU A 344 0.05 -33.00 -22.89
C GLU A 344 0.88 -31.79 -22.45
N SER A 345 0.21 -30.68 -22.10
CA SER A 345 0.84 -29.47 -21.59
C SER A 345 -0.17 -28.59 -20.87
N VAL A 346 0.33 -27.70 -20.01
CA VAL A 346 -0.43 -26.62 -19.39
C VAL A 346 0.34 -25.31 -19.48
N THR A 347 -0.37 -24.20 -19.70
CA THR A 347 0.18 -22.84 -19.58
C THR A 347 -0.79 -21.97 -18.77
N GLY A 348 -0.29 -21.14 -17.86
CA GLY A 348 -1.10 -20.24 -17.05
C GLY A 348 -0.31 -19.73 -15.85
N VAL A 349 -0.79 -18.69 -15.20
CA VAL A 349 -0.17 -18.11 -13.99
C VAL A 349 -1.25 -17.57 -13.06
N ALA A 350 -0.90 -17.36 -11.79
CA ALA A 350 -1.80 -16.84 -10.77
C ALA A 350 -3.12 -17.61 -10.71
N ALA A 351 -4.26 -16.95 -10.92
CA ALA A 351 -5.59 -17.58 -10.89
C ALA A 351 -5.99 -18.23 -12.22
N GLY A 352 -5.18 -18.09 -13.28
CA GLY A 352 -5.50 -18.55 -14.63
C GLY A 352 -5.85 -17.40 -15.59
N PRO A 353 -6.43 -17.71 -16.77
CA PRO A 353 -6.82 -19.06 -17.20
C PRO A 353 -5.61 -19.98 -17.40
N TYR A 354 -5.67 -21.17 -16.80
CA TYR A 354 -4.79 -22.29 -17.08
C TYR A 354 -5.31 -23.05 -18.28
N VAL A 355 -4.48 -23.21 -19.30
CA VAL A 355 -4.82 -23.81 -20.59
C VAL A 355 -4.19 -25.19 -20.66
N PHE A 356 -5.00 -26.22 -20.45
CA PHE A 356 -4.60 -27.63 -20.61
C PHE A 356 -4.83 -28.07 -22.05
N ARG A 357 -3.85 -28.74 -22.66
CA ARG A 357 -3.94 -29.26 -24.04
C ARG A 357 -3.97 -30.78 -24.04
N PHE A 358 -4.78 -31.36 -24.91
CA PHE A 358 -4.96 -32.80 -25.06
C PHE A 358 -4.92 -33.18 -26.54
N ALA A 359 -4.53 -34.43 -26.83
CA ALA A 359 -4.79 -35.03 -28.12
C ALA A 359 -6.30 -34.97 -28.46
N PRO A 360 -6.68 -34.72 -29.73
CA PRO A 360 -8.07 -34.72 -30.16
C PRO A 360 -8.82 -35.99 -29.74
N ARG A 361 -10.06 -35.83 -29.28
CA ARG A 361 -10.92 -36.94 -28.84
C ARG A 361 -11.93 -37.33 -29.92
N GLU A 362 -12.22 -38.63 -29.98
CA GLU A 362 -13.27 -39.19 -30.82
C GLU A 362 -14.66 -38.77 -30.33
N ALA A 363 -15.67 -38.91 -31.20
CA ALA A 363 -17.05 -38.58 -30.85
C ALA A 363 -17.56 -39.46 -29.70
N GLY A 364 -18.25 -38.87 -28.73
CA GLY A 364 -18.81 -39.57 -27.58
C GLY A 364 -18.72 -38.79 -26.26
N ALA A 365 -19.16 -39.44 -25.18
CA ALA A 365 -19.04 -38.88 -23.83
C ALA A 365 -17.59 -38.97 -23.34
N VAL A 366 -17.11 -37.91 -22.71
CA VAL A 366 -15.75 -37.77 -22.21
C VAL A 366 -15.79 -37.37 -20.74
N ALA A 367 -15.06 -38.09 -19.88
CA ALA A 367 -14.94 -37.78 -18.46
C ALA A 367 -13.68 -36.96 -18.19
N VAL A 368 -13.80 -35.88 -17.43
CA VAL A 368 -12.69 -35.02 -17.01
C VAL A 368 -12.59 -35.07 -15.50
N ALA A 369 -11.40 -35.29 -14.98
CA ALA A 369 -11.17 -35.28 -13.55
C ALA A 369 -9.78 -34.72 -13.22
N TRP A 370 -9.69 -34.09 -12.05
CA TRP A 370 -8.41 -33.77 -11.44
C TRP A 370 -7.73 -35.05 -10.92
N ALA A 371 -6.40 -35.09 -10.97
CA ALA A 371 -5.60 -36.15 -10.39
C ALA A 371 -5.73 -36.15 -8.86
N GLU A 372 -5.68 -37.33 -8.24
CA GLU A 372 -5.81 -37.51 -6.77
C GLU A 372 -4.74 -36.77 -5.95
N SER A 373 -3.64 -36.32 -6.57
CA SER A 373 -2.55 -35.59 -5.92
C SER A 373 -2.01 -34.49 -6.84
N ALA A 374 -2.90 -33.64 -7.35
CA ALA A 374 -2.51 -32.54 -8.24
C ALA A 374 -1.48 -31.56 -7.64
N GLY A 375 -1.26 -31.57 -6.31
CA GLY A 375 -0.24 -30.71 -5.68
C GLY A 375 -0.55 -29.20 -5.78
N ILE A 376 -1.73 -28.84 -6.29
CA ILE A 376 -2.18 -27.46 -6.46
C ILE A 376 -2.51 -26.90 -5.07
N VAL A 377 -1.88 -25.79 -4.73
CA VAL A 377 -2.05 -25.08 -3.46
C VAL A 377 -2.33 -23.60 -3.69
N ASP A 378 -3.04 -22.97 -2.76
CA ASP A 378 -3.12 -21.51 -2.71
C ASP A 378 -1.70 -20.88 -2.62
N ALA A 379 -1.49 -19.72 -3.22
CA ALA A 379 -0.27 -18.93 -3.06
C ALA A 379 -0.15 -18.22 -1.69
N GLY A 380 -1.17 -18.33 -0.83
CA GLY A 380 -1.16 -17.82 0.55
C GLY A 380 -0.21 -18.55 1.51
N PRO A 381 0.05 -17.97 2.70
CA PRO A 381 1.12 -18.40 3.62
C PRO A 381 1.01 -19.83 4.18
N GLU A 382 -0.17 -20.46 4.15
CA GLU A 382 -0.35 -21.87 4.54
C GLU A 382 -0.63 -22.84 3.38
N GLY A 383 -0.82 -22.33 2.15
CA GLY A 383 -0.95 -23.15 0.95
C GLY A 383 -2.06 -24.22 0.98
N ALA A 384 -3.32 -23.82 1.21
CA ALA A 384 -4.44 -24.77 1.24
C ALA A 384 -4.53 -25.57 -0.07
N ALA A 385 -4.60 -26.91 0.05
CA ALA A 385 -4.65 -27.80 -1.11
C ALA A 385 -6.00 -27.72 -1.83
N PHE A 386 -5.93 -27.60 -3.15
CA PHE A 386 -7.08 -27.67 -4.04
C PHE A 386 -7.79 -29.04 -3.91
N ALA A 387 -9.12 -29.03 -3.82
CA ALA A 387 -9.91 -30.23 -3.55
C ALA A 387 -10.10 -31.15 -4.77
N GLY A 388 -9.78 -30.69 -5.98
CA GLY A 388 -10.06 -31.44 -7.20
C GLY A 388 -11.55 -31.41 -7.59
N GLY A 389 -12.01 -32.48 -8.22
CA GLY A 389 -13.36 -32.59 -8.78
C GLY A 389 -13.38 -33.28 -10.15
N SER A 390 -14.58 -33.51 -10.67
CA SER A 390 -14.79 -34.11 -11.99
C SER A 390 -16.01 -33.55 -12.67
N TRP A 391 -15.99 -33.54 -14.00
CA TRP A 391 -17.12 -33.18 -14.86
C TRP A 391 -17.04 -33.96 -16.17
N SER A 392 -17.95 -33.70 -17.10
CA SER A 392 -17.99 -34.38 -18.39
C SER A 392 -18.27 -33.42 -19.54
N TYR A 393 -17.98 -33.89 -20.75
CA TYR A 393 -18.36 -33.28 -22.03
C TYR A 393 -18.94 -34.34 -22.96
N THR A 394 -19.66 -33.91 -23.99
CA THR A 394 -20.01 -34.76 -25.15
C THR A 394 -19.32 -34.21 -26.40
N VAL A 395 -18.45 -34.99 -27.03
CA VAL A 395 -17.81 -34.61 -28.29
C VAL A 395 -18.71 -35.05 -29.45
N ASN A 396 -19.16 -34.10 -30.27
CA ASN A 396 -19.96 -34.33 -31.47
C ASN A 396 -19.45 -33.48 -32.63
N PRO A 397 -18.56 -34.02 -33.50
CA PRO A 397 -18.02 -33.29 -34.65
C PRO A 397 -19.07 -32.77 -35.64
N ASP A 398 -20.26 -33.39 -35.68
CA ASP A 398 -21.36 -33.03 -36.58
C ASP A 398 -22.31 -31.96 -36.00
N LEU A 399 -22.00 -31.42 -34.82
CA LEU A 399 -22.83 -30.37 -34.20
C LEU A 399 -22.86 -29.12 -35.10
N PRO A 400 -24.03 -28.60 -35.48
CA PRO A 400 -24.13 -27.43 -36.33
C PRO A 400 -23.57 -26.19 -35.63
N ARG A 401 -22.87 -25.34 -36.38
CA ARG A 401 -22.38 -24.06 -35.86
C ARG A 401 -23.56 -23.11 -35.60
N PRO A 402 -23.69 -22.54 -34.40
CA PRO A 402 -24.71 -21.54 -34.12
C PRO A 402 -24.52 -20.31 -35.00
N GLN A 403 -25.62 -19.77 -35.56
CA GLN A 403 -25.59 -18.59 -36.44
C GLN A 403 -25.78 -17.29 -35.64
N VAL A 404 -24.94 -17.08 -34.62
CA VAL A 404 -24.92 -15.83 -33.85
C VAL A 404 -23.93 -14.87 -34.51
N VAL A 405 -24.39 -13.69 -34.90
CA VAL A 405 -23.59 -12.73 -35.67
C VAL A 405 -23.61 -11.36 -35.01
N ILE A 406 -22.51 -10.62 -35.16
CA ILE A 406 -22.47 -9.17 -34.89
C ILE A 406 -23.29 -8.48 -35.98
N THR A 407 -24.28 -7.69 -35.59
CA THR A 407 -25.22 -7.05 -36.52
C THR A 407 -25.05 -5.54 -36.61
N GLU A 408 -24.68 -4.91 -35.52
CA GLU A 408 -24.54 -3.45 -35.41
C GLU A 408 -23.61 -3.12 -34.24
N PHE A 409 -22.85 -2.04 -34.34
CA PHE A 409 -22.15 -1.47 -33.19
C PHE A 409 -21.98 0.03 -33.35
N VAL A 410 -21.75 0.69 -32.22
CA VAL A 410 -21.33 2.09 -32.14
C VAL A 410 -20.05 2.13 -31.32
N ALA A 411 -18.95 2.55 -31.93
CA ALA A 411 -17.65 2.73 -31.26
C ALA A 411 -17.41 4.18 -30.78
N GLN A 412 -18.44 5.03 -30.90
CA GLN A 412 -18.40 6.37 -30.35
C GLN A 412 -19.82 6.90 -30.10
N ASN A 413 -20.35 6.63 -28.92
CA ASN A 413 -21.69 7.04 -28.54
C ASN A 413 -21.65 8.30 -27.66
N VAL A 414 -22.32 9.36 -28.08
CA VAL A 414 -22.33 10.67 -27.39
C VAL A 414 -23.73 11.04 -26.91
N SER A 415 -24.73 10.87 -27.78
CA SER A 415 -26.12 11.24 -27.52
C SER A 415 -27.11 10.10 -27.67
N GLY A 416 -26.66 8.93 -28.15
CA GLY A 416 -27.47 7.74 -28.37
C GLY A 416 -27.80 6.95 -27.10
N LEU A 417 -27.75 5.62 -27.21
CA LEU A 417 -28.16 4.68 -26.15
C LEU A 417 -27.41 4.96 -24.85
N ARG A 418 -28.11 5.00 -23.72
CA ARG A 418 -27.48 5.16 -22.41
C ARG A 418 -27.54 3.87 -21.62
N ASP A 419 -26.50 3.61 -20.86
CA ASP A 419 -26.47 2.52 -19.91
C ASP A 419 -27.26 2.87 -18.63
N GLU A 420 -27.25 1.95 -17.67
CA GLU A 420 -27.93 2.09 -16.38
C GLU A 420 -27.39 3.22 -15.49
N ASP A 421 -26.17 3.70 -15.75
CA ASP A 421 -25.56 4.85 -15.07
C ASP A 421 -25.91 6.19 -15.76
N GLY A 422 -26.68 6.14 -16.86
CA GLY A 422 -27.02 7.30 -17.68
C GLY A 422 -25.88 7.76 -18.59
N GLN A 423 -24.84 6.94 -18.78
CA GLN A 423 -23.68 7.23 -19.61
C GLN A 423 -23.92 6.74 -21.04
N ALA A 424 -23.53 7.55 -22.03
CA ALA A 424 -23.53 7.12 -23.42
C ALA A 424 -22.26 6.31 -23.66
N GLU A 425 -22.36 4.99 -23.59
CA GLU A 425 -21.25 4.07 -23.78
C GLU A 425 -21.28 3.47 -25.19
N ASP A 426 -20.12 3.09 -25.71
CA ASP A 426 -20.03 2.27 -26.91
C ASP A 426 -20.78 0.96 -26.70
N TRP A 427 -21.28 0.35 -27.77
CA TRP A 427 -22.03 -0.90 -27.66
C TRP A 427 -21.90 -1.74 -28.92
N ILE A 428 -22.06 -3.05 -28.72
CA ILE A 428 -22.02 -4.10 -29.71
C ILE A 428 -23.36 -4.83 -29.65
N GLU A 429 -24.00 -5.01 -30.80
CA GLU A 429 -25.20 -5.83 -30.94
C GLU A 429 -24.86 -7.14 -31.63
N ILE A 430 -25.38 -8.22 -31.05
CA ILE A 430 -25.38 -9.55 -31.66
C ILE A 430 -26.80 -10.05 -31.85
N GLN A 431 -27.00 -10.89 -32.86
CA GLN A 431 -28.27 -11.52 -33.18
C GLN A 431 -28.10 -13.02 -33.37
N ASN A 432 -29.01 -13.83 -32.81
CA ASN A 432 -29.16 -15.22 -33.21
C ASN A 432 -29.98 -15.30 -34.50
N ARG A 433 -29.33 -15.59 -35.64
CA ARG A 433 -29.99 -15.79 -36.94
C ARG A 433 -30.31 -17.25 -37.25
N GLY A 434 -30.00 -18.17 -36.31
CA GLY A 434 -30.33 -19.58 -36.42
C GLY A 434 -31.79 -19.88 -36.10
N ASP A 435 -32.14 -21.15 -36.16
CA ASP A 435 -33.47 -21.71 -35.87
C ASP A 435 -33.56 -22.37 -34.47
N THR A 436 -32.44 -22.45 -33.73
CA THR A 436 -32.37 -22.97 -32.36
C THR A 436 -31.90 -21.91 -31.37
N SER A 437 -32.32 -22.03 -30.10
CA SER A 437 -31.79 -21.17 -29.03
C SER A 437 -30.32 -21.46 -28.74
N VAL A 438 -29.59 -20.43 -28.31
CA VAL A 438 -28.14 -20.50 -28.03
C VAL A 438 -27.86 -19.95 -26.64
N ASN A 439 -27.24 -20.76 -25.78
CA ASN A 439 -26.67 -20.27 -24.52
C ASN A 439 -25.28 -19.69 -24.78
N LEU A 440 -25.08 -18.42 -24.43
CA LEU A 440 -23.82 -17.70 -24.58
C LEU A 440 -22.82 -17.98 -23.45
N GLU A 441 -23.13 -18.82 -22.47
CA GLU A 441 -22.17 -19.17 -21.42
C GLU A 441 -20.84 -19.63 -22.03
N GLY A 442 -19.76 -18.94 -21.64
CA GLY A 442 -18.43 -19.24 -22.16
C GLY A 442 -18.15 -18.69 -23.55
N TRP A 443 -19.09 -18.11 -24.30
CA TRP A 443 -18.77 -17.33 -25.52
C TRP A 443 -17.96 -16.09 -25.18
N ALA A 444 -17.33 -15.45 -26.16
CA ALA A 444 -16.50 -14.28 -25.91
C ALA A 444 -16.62 -13.18 -26.97
N LEU A 445 -16.47 -11.92 -26.52
CA LEU A 445 -16.17 -10.77 -27.36
C LEU A 445 -14.72 -10.36 -27.16
N THR A 446 -14.08 -9.92 -28.24
CA THR A 446 -12.74 -9.34 -28.20
C THR A 446 -12.55 -8.28 -29.27
N ASP A 447 -11.76 -7.27 -28.94
CA ASP A 447 -11.16 -6.27 -29.83
C ASP A 447 -9.74 -6.65 -30.28
N ASP A 448 -9.25 -7.83 -29.84
CA ASP A 448 -7.90 -8.33 -30.09
C ASP A 448 -7.96 -9.81 -30.55
N PRO A 449 -7.55 -10.11 -31.80
CA PRO A 449 -7.63 -11.46 -32.35
C PRO A 449 -6.65 -12.44 -31.68
N ASP A 450 -5.60 -11.94 -31.00
CA ASP A 450 -4.64 -12.76 -30.25
C ASP A 450 -5.17 -13.13 -28.85
N LEU A 451 -6.26 -12.49 -28.41
CA LEU A 451 -6.95 -12.72 -27.13
C LEU A 451 -8.42 -13.13 -27.35
N PRO A 452 -8.73 -14.27 -27.98
CA PRO A 452 -10.10 -14.67 -28.33
C PRO A 452 -11.03 -14.89 -27.12
N GLY A 453 -10.51 -14.89 -25.89
CA GLY A 453 -11.26 -14.98 -24.64
C GLY A 453 -11.22 -13.71 -23.79
N LYS A 454 -10.92 -12.54 -24.37
CA LYS A 454 -10.70 -11.27 -23.63
C LYS A 454 -11.84 -10.90 -22.69
N TRP A 455 -13.09 -11.04 -23.16
CA TRP A 455 -14.28 -10.88 -22.33
C TRP A 455 -15.27 -12.00 -22.60
N THR A 456 -15.57 -12.82 -21.58
CA THR A 456 -16.51 -13.93 -21.69
C THR A 456 -17.91 -13.57 -21.19
N PHE A 457 -18.92 -14.06 -21.90
CA PHE A 457 -20.32 -13.92 -21.53
C PHE A 457 -20.68 -14.78 -20.30
N PRO A 458 -21.58 -14.30 -19.42
CA PRO A 458 -22.30 -15.19 -18.50
C PRO A 458 -23.33 -16.04 -19.26
N ALA A 459 -24.01 -16.94 -18.56
CA ALA A 459 -25.13 -17.69 -19.14
C ALA A 459 -26.27 -16.75 -19.55
N VAL A 460 -26.50 -16.64 -20.86
CA VAL A 460 -27.59 -15.87 -21.48
C VAL A 460 -28.12 -16.68 -22.65
N VAL A 461 -29.41 -17.00 -22.63
CA VAL A 461 -30.07 -17.72 -23.73
C VAL A 461 -30.61 -16.71 -24.74
N LEU A 462 -30.14 -16.80 -25.99
CA LEU A 462 -30.70 -16.07 -27.14
C LEU A 462 -31.62 -17.01 -27.94
N GLU A 463 -32.90 -16.68 -27.98
CA GLU A 463 -33.89 -17.35 -28.83
C GLU A 463 -33.67 -17.02 -30.33
N PRO A 464 -34.19 -17.84 -31.26
CA PRO A 464 -34.15 -17.53 -32.69
C PRO A 464 -34.67 -16.12 -33.02
N GLY A 465 -33.87 -15.34 -33.75
CA GLY A 465 -34.17 -13.96 -34.14
C GLY A 465 -33.94 -12.90 -33.05
N GLN A 466 -33.60 -13.29 -31.82
CA GLN A 466 -33.39 -12.37 -30.70
C GLN A 466 -32.07 -11.60 -30.84
N PHE A 467 -32.10 -10.33 -30.42
CA PHE A 467 -30.95 -9.44 -30.33
C PHE A 467 -30.48 -9.31 -28.89
N LEU A 468 -29.17 -9.12 -28.70
CA LEU A 468 -28.56 -8.75 -27.43
C LEU A 468 -27.61 -7.58 -27.66
N VAL A 469 -27.77 -6.52 -26.88
CA VAL A 469 -26.85 -5.38 -26.84
C VAL A 469 -25.92 -5.54 -25.65
N VAL A 470 -24.63 -5.39 -25.89
CA VAL A 470 -23.55 -5.41 -24.89
C VAL A 470 -22.84 -4.07 -24.93
N PHE A 471 -22.74 -3.38 -23.81
CA PHE A 471 -21.98 -2.13 -23.74
C PHE A 471 -20.48 -2.43 -23.76
N ALA A 472 -19.75 -1.85 -24.70
CA ALA A 472 -18.30 -1.89 -24.77
C ALA A 472 -17.70 -0.75 -23.94
N SER A 473 -17.88 -0.82 -22.62
CA SER A 473 -17.64 0.32 -21.73
C SER A 473 -16.38 0.21 -20.86
N GLY A 474 -15.68 -0.92 -20.87
CA GLY A 474 -14.57 -1.19 -19.95
C GLY A 474 -14.96 -1.42 -18.48
N LYS A 475 -16.25 -1.49 -18.15
CA LYS A 475 -16.73 -1.60 -16.76
C LYS A 475 -16.74 -3.06 -16.23
N ASP A 476 -16.59 -4.04 -17.12
CA ASP A 476 -16.57 -5.48 -16.83
C ASP A 476 -17.73 -5.99 -15.94
N ARG A 477 -18.98 -5.62 -16.29
CA ARG A 477 -20.18 -5.95 -15.50
C ARG A 477 -20.95 -7.13 -16.08
N ARG A 478 -21.31 -8.07 -15.19
CA ARG A 478 -22.12 -9.26 -15.46
C ARG A 478 -23.14 -9.45 -14.31
N PRO A 479 -24.19 -8.61 -14.22
CA PRO A 479 -25.10 -8.61 -13.07
C PRO A 479 -25.78 -9.98 -12.87
N PRO A 480 -25.74 -10.56 -11.64
CA PRO A 480 -26.42 -11.82 -11.33
C PRO A 480 -27.95 -11.65 -11.48
N GLY A 481 -28.59 -12.55 -12.23
CA GLY A 481 -30.04 -12.50 -12.45
C GLY A 481 -30.49 -11.64 -13.65
N GLY A 482 -29.55 -11.14 -14.45
CA GLY A 482 -29.80 -10.37 -15.68
C GLY A 482 -29.59 -8.86 -15.52
N GLY A 483 -29.52 -8.16 -16.65
CA GLY A 483 -29.24 -6.71 -16.73
C GLY A 483 -28.28 -6.38 -17.87
N PRO A 484 -27.95 -5.08 -18.06
CA PRO A 484 -26.97 -4.67 -19.06
C PRO A 484 -25.61 -5.33 -18.84
N LEU A 485 -25.03 -5.85 -19.92
CA LEU A 485 -23.70 -6.45 -19.91
C LEU A 485 -22.67 -5.42 -20.35
N HIS A 486 -21.52 -5.41 -19.68
CA HIS A 486 -20.42 -4.49 -19.99
C HIS A 486 -19.12 -5.24 -20.21
N THR A 487 -18.45 -5.02 -21.34
CA THR A 487 -17.13 -5.59 -21.59
C THR A 487 -16.07 -4.94 -20.70
N ASN A 488 -14.89 -5.58 -20.60
CA ASN A 488 -13.69 -5.02 -19.96
C ASN A 488 -12.82 -4.18 -20.92
N PHE A 489 -13.34 -3.87 -22.11
CA PHE A 489 -12.69 -3.03 -23.12
C PHE A 489 -13.67 -1.99 -23.70
N LYS A 490 -13.14 -1.04 -24.47
CA LYS A 490 -13.92 -0.08 -25.26
C LYS A 490 -13.56 -0.21 -26.72
N LEU A 491 -14.40 0.29 -27.62
CA LEU A 491 -14.09 0.25 -29.05
C LEU A 491 -13.29 1.49 -29.49
N ASN A 492 -12.38 1.30 -30.44
CA ASN A 492 -11.56 2.36 -31.02
C ASN A 492 -12.19 2.92 -32.29
N ARG A 493 -12.60 4.19 -32.25
CA ARG A 493 -13.18 4.90 -33.40
C ARG A 493 -12.29 4.97 -34.64
N GLU A 494 -10.97 4.79 -34.54
CA GLU A 494 -10.09 4.78 -35.72
C GLU A 494 -10.22 3.48 -36.52
N GLY A 495 -10.86 2.45 -35.94
CA GLY A 495 -10.94 1.11 -36.47
C GLY A 495 -9.99 0.16 -35.73
N GLU A 496 -10.51 -1.00 -35.37
CA GLU A 496 -9.74 -2.12 -34.78
C GLU A 496 -10.45 -3.45 -35.07
N TYR A 497 -9.84 -4.56 -34.67
CA TYR A 497 -10.50 -5.86 -34.78
C TYR A 497 -11.74 -5.91 -33.87
N LEU A 498 -12.78 -6.61 -34.29
CA LEU A 498 -13.90 -6.95 -33.41
C LEU A 498 -14.38 -8.35 -33.77
N GLY A 499 -14.36 -9.25 -32.79
CA GLY A 499 -14.72 -10.66 -32.97
C GLY A 499 -15.65 -11.18 -31.89
N LEU A 500 -16.60 -12.01 -32.31
CA LEU A 500 -17.44 -12.87 -31.49
C LEU A 500 -16.97 -14.32 -31.67
N TYR A 501 -16.59 -14.94 -30.56
CA TYR A 501 -16.05 -16.29 -30.53
C TYR A 501 -16.99 -17.25 -29.79
N ASP A 502 -17.04 -18.50 -30.25
CA ASP A 502 -17.78 -19.56 -29.59
C ASP A 502 -17.18 -19.95 -28.23
N ALA A 503 -17.92 -20.78 -27.48
CA ALA A 503 -17.50 -21.34 -26.18
C ALA A 503 -16.61 -22.59 -26.31
N GLU A 504 -16.07 -22.90 -27.49
CA GLU A 504 -15.17 -24.03 -27.63
C GLU A 504 -13.74 -23.67 -27.21
N SER A 505 -12.89 -24.68 -27.02
CA SER A 505 -11.47 -24.48 -26.77
C SER A 505 -10.63 -25.42 -27.66
N PRO A 506 -9.79 -24.89 -28.57
CA PRO A 506 -9.61 -23.47 -28.84
C PRO A 506 -10.87 -22.84 -29.43
N ARG A 507 -11.07 -21.55 -29.13
CA ARG A 507 -12.20 -20.76 -29.63
C ARG A 507 -12.10 -20.55 -31.13
N GLU A 508 -13.23 -20.52 -31.82
CA GLU A 508 -13.31 -20.11 -33.22
C GLU A 508 -14.18 -18.87 -33.39
N ALA A 509 -13.77 -17.98 -34.29
CA ALA A 509 -14.56 -16.80 -34.63
C ALA A 509 -15.85 -17.26 -35.33
N VAL A 510 -16.99 -16.81 -34.81
CA VAL A 510 -18.33 -17.03 -35.38
C VAL A 510 -18.75 -15.83 -36.21
N SER A 511 -18.33 -14.64 -35.82
CA SER A 511 -18.55 -13.38 -36.54
C SER A 511 -17.41 -12.41 -36.22
N GLU A 512 -16.85 -11.79 -37.25
CA GLU A 512 -15.72 -10.87 -37.07
C GLU A 512 -15.71 -9.75 -38.11
N LEU A 513 -15.12 -8.62 -37.72
CA LEU A 513 -14.70 -7.53 -38.60
C LEU A 513 -13.18 -7.50 -38.63
N ALA A 514 -12.59 -8.22 -39.59
CA ALA A 514 -11.15 -8.41 -39.74
C ALA A 514 -10.59 -7.74 -41.02
N PRO A 515 -9.33 -7.25 -41.00
CA PRO A 515 -8.44 -7.13 -39.84
C PRO A 515 -8.87 -5.99 -38.88
N ALA A 516 -9.72 -5.08 -39.35
CA ALA A 516 -10.34 -4.04 -38.53
C ALA A 516 -11.65 -3.55 -39.16
N PHE A 517 -12.59 -3.07 -38.34
CA PHE A 517 -13.71 -2.28 -38.82
C PHE A 517 -13.25 -0.87 -39.27
N PRO A 518 -13.97 -0.18 -40.18
CA PRO A 518 -13.52 1.12 -40.69
C PRO A 518 -13.67 2.22 -39.63
N GLU A 519 -13.08 3.40 -39.85
CA GLU A 519 -13.21 4.49 -38.88
C GLU A 519 -14.68 4.89 -38.61
N GLN A 520 -14.97 5.35 -37.40
CA GLN A 520 -16.32 5.61 -36.90
C GLN A 520 -16.56 7.12 -36.70
N ARG A 521 -17.82 7.50 -36.53
CA ARG A 521 -18.27 8.88 -36.26
C ARG A 521 -19.24 8.88 -35.09
N ASN A 522 -19.25 9.98 -34.34
CA ASN A 522 -20.12 10.17 -33.19
C ASN A 522 -21.58 9.86 -33.55
N ASP A 523 -22.19 8.94 -32.80
CA ASP A 523 -23.59 8.51 -32.93
C ASP A 523 -23.96 7.83 -34.27
N TYR A 524 -22.99 7.51 -35.13
CA TYR A 524 -23.21 6.64 -36.29
C TYR A 524 -22.93 5.20 -35.91
N ALA A 525 -23.85 4.31 -36.25
CA ALA A 525 -23.60 2.89 -36.17
C ALA A 525 -22.93 2.38 -37.45
N TYR A 526 -22.16 1.32 -37.31
CA TYR A 526 -21.75 0.47 -38.42
C TYR A 526 -22.45 -0.87 -38.27
N GLY A 527 -23.21 -1.28 -39.28
CA GLY A 527 -24.10 -2.44 -39.18
C GLY A 527 -24.36 -3.13 -40.50
N LEU A 528 -24.92 -4.33 -40.46
CA LEU A 528 -25.39 -5.09 -41.62
C LEU A 528 -26.74 -4.56 -42.08
N ASP A 529 -26.84 -4.15 -43.35
CA ASP A 529 -28.13 -3.85 -43.99
C ASP A 529 -28.94 -5.15 -44.26
N PRO A 530 -30.23 -5.06 -44.65
CA PRO A 530 -31.05 -6.21 -45.01
C PRO A 530 -30.50 -7.09 -46.15
N ASN A 531 -29.55 -6.60 -46.94
CA ASN A 531 -28.87 -7.36 -48.00
C ASN A 531 -27.58 -8.03 -47.50
N GLY A 532 -27.22 -7.86 -46.23
CA GLY A 532 -25.99 -8.37 -45.64
C GLY A 532 -24.74 -7.54 -45.93
N ALA A 533 -24.89 -6.30 -46.43
CA ALA A 533 -23.76 -5.40 -46.64
C ALA A 533 -23.54 -4.51 -45.42
N TRP A 534 -22.28 -4.37 -44.98
CA TRP A 534 -21.93 -3.42 -43.93
C TRP A 534 -22.05 -1.97 -44.42
N ARG A 535 -22.77 -1.14 -43.65
CA ARG A 535 -23.05 0.27 -43.95
C ARG A 535 -22.96 1.12 -42.69
N TYR A 536 -22.82 2.43 -42.87
CA TYR A 536 -23.00 3.40 -41.79
C TYR A 536 -24.48 3.77 -41.66
N PHE A 537 -24.96 3.93 -40.44
CA PHE A 537 -26.32 4.36 -40.12
C PHE A 537 -26.27 5.63 -39.29
N ASP A 538 -26.95 6.68 -39.74
CA ASP A 538 -27.14 7.94 -39.00
C ASP A 538 -28.19 7.82 -37.89
N GLN A 539 -28.92 6.71 -37.85
CA GLN A 539 -29.89 6.33 -36.84
C GLN A 539 -29.62 4.89 -36.39
N PRO A 540 -28.82 4.69 -35.33
CA PRO A 540 -28.58 3.37 -34.77
C PRO A 540 -29.86 2.67 -34.29
N THR A 541 -29.91 1.34 -34.35
CA THR A 541 -31.12 0.54 -34.04
C THR A 541 -30.92 -0.51 -32.94
N PRO A 542 -30.42 -0.16 -31.74
CA PRO A 542 -30.13 -1.14 -30.70
C PRO A 542 -31.36 -1.98 -30.30
N GLY A 543 -31.19 -3.29 -30.33
CA GLY A 543 -32.20 -4.31 -30.06
C GLY A 543 -33.19 -4.56 -31.20
N ARG A 544 -32.94 -4.05 -32.41
CA ARG A 544 -33.89 -4.10 -33.55
C ARG A 544 -33.17 -4.31 -34.89
N PRO A 545 -33.87 -4.81 -35.93
CA PRO A 545 -33.26 -4.94 -37.26
C PRO A 545 -32.87 -3.58 -37.88
N ASN A 546 -31.67 -3.52 -38.45
CA ASN A 546 -31.19 -2.39 -39.24
C ASN A 546 -32.02 -2.15 -40.52
N GLY A 547 -32.14 -0.88 -40.93
CA GLY A 547 -32.77 -0.48 -42.20
C GLY A 547 -31.82 -0.52 -43.40
N LEU A 548 -32.24 0.07 -44.54
CA LEU A 548 -31.33 0.34 -45.66
C LEU A 548 -30.60 1.66 -45.41
N SER A 549 -29.30 1.70 -45.69
CA SER A 549 -28.51 2.94 -45.69
C SER A 549 -27.84 3.16 -47.05
N GLN A 550 -27.77 4.44 -47.45
CA GLN A 550 -27.03 4.88 -48.63
C GLN A 550 -25.60 5.33 -48.29
N ILE A 551 -25.22 5.31 -47.00
CA ILE A 551 -23.90 5.75 -46.54
C ILE A 551 -22.94 4.57 -46.65
N ASP A 552 -22.17 4.54 -47.73
CA ASP A 552 -21.33 3.40 -48.10
C ASP A 552 -19.89 3.46 -47.61
N GLY A 553 -19.51 4.56 -46.98
CA GLY A 553 -18.14 4.79 -46.59
C GLY A 553 -17.91 6.21 -46.09
N VAL A 554 -16.63 6.51 -45.91
CA VAL A 554 -16.15 7.84 -45.56
C VAL A 554 -15.44 8.47 -46.76
N THR A 555 -15.51 9.79 -46.86
CA THR A 555 -14.75 10.57 -47.84
C THR A 555 -13.29 10.62 -47.43
N GLU A 556 -12.38 10.36 -48.38
CA GLU A 556 -10.94 10.32 -48.13
C GLU A 556 -10.40 11.68 -47.62
N PRO A 557 -9.37 11.69 -46.75
CA PRO A 557 -8.77 12.93 -46.22
C PRO A 557 -8.26 13.90 -47.30
N VAL A 558 -8.32 15.20 -46.99
CA VAL A 558 -7.76 16.25 -47.85
C VAL A 558 -6.24 16.22 -47.81
N ARG A 559 -5.59 16.16 -48.97
CA ARG A 559 -4.13 16.21 -49.12
C ARG A 559 -3.66 17.62 -49.42
N PHE A 560 -2.61 18.04 -48.72
CA PHE A 560 -1.97 19.36 -48.87
C PHE A 560 -0.67 19.21 -49.66
N SER A 561 -0.44 20.08 -50.63
CA SER A 561 0.79 20.05 -51.44
C SER A 561 2.05 20.47 -50.68
N VAL A 562 1.88 21.10 -49.52
CA VAL A 562 2.96 21.55 -48.64
C VAL A 562 2.66 21.10 -47.21
N PRO A 563 3.61 20.48 -46.49
CA PRO A 563 3.39 20.09 -45.11
C PRO A 563 3.27 21.31 -44.17
N ARG A 564 2.63 21.13 -43.00
CA ARG A 564 2.71 22.09 -41.88
C ARG A 564 4.18 22.41 -41.58
N GLY A 565 4.50 23.60 -41.08
CA GLY A 565 5.92 23.91 -40.84
C GLY A 565 6.32 25.37 -40.76
N TYR A 566 7.62 25.57 -40.53
CA TYR A 566 8.31 26.84 -40.62
C TYR A 566 8.78 27.11 -42.05
N TYR A 567 8.50 28.31 -42.56
CA TYR A 567 8.93 28.73 -43.90
C TYR A 567 9.38 30.19 -43.94
N ARG A 568 10.16 30.51 -44.98
CA ARG A 568 10.59 31.87 -45.33
C ARG A 568 9.93 32.33 -46.62
N GLY A 569 9.48 33.58 -46.65
CA GLY A 569 8.78 34.16 -47.79
C GLY A 569 7.32 33.69 -47.91
N PRO A 570 6.63 34.11 -48.99
CA PRO A 570 5.29 33.64 -49.29
C PRO A 570 5.26 32.14 -49.63
N LEU A 571 4.14 31.48 -49.32
CA LEU A 571 3.91 30.06 -49.57
C LEU A 571 2.62 29.85 -50.38
N THR A 572 2.66 29.03 -51.42
CA THR A 572 1.47 28.63 -52.20
C THR A 572 1.13 27.16 -51.92
N VAL A 573 -0.10 26.90 -51.51
CA VAL A 573 -0.59 25.57 -51.11
C VAL A 573 -1.76 25.17 -52.00
N SER A 574 -1.70 23.95 -52.55
CA SER A 574 -2.80 23.31 -53.27
C SER A 574 -3.42 22.20 -52.42
N LEU A 575 -4.73 22.03 -52.51
CA LEU A 575 -5.50 20.98 -51.85
C LEU A 575 -6.02 19.97 -52.87
N SER A 576 -6.14 18.70 -52.47
CA SER A 576 -6.74 17.64 -53.30
C SER A 576 -7.42 16.58 -52.44
N CYS A 577 -8.38 15.84 -52.99
CA CYS A 577 -9.06 14.74 -52.33
C CYS A 577 -9.10 13.55 -53.31
N PRO A 578 -8.69 12.34 -52.90
CA PRO A 578 -8.76 11.16 -53.76
C PRO A 578 -10.19 10.73 -54.13
N THR A 579 -11.19 11.03 -53.30
CA THR A 579 -12.58 10.65 -53.55
C THR A 579 -13.14 11.40 -54.78
N PRO A 580 -13.53 10.69 -55.86
CA PRO A 580 -14.07 11.33 -57.05
C PRO A 580 -15.34 12.14 -56.75
N GLY A 581 -15.43 13.34 -57.31
CA GLY A 581 -16.59 14.22 -57.12
C GLY A 581 -16.70 14.88 -55.75
N ALA A 582 -15.73 14.67 -54.84
CA ALA A 582 -15.73 15.31 -53.55
C ALA A 582 -15.48 16.82 -53.66
N VAL A 583 -16.24 17.61 -52.90
CA VAL A 583 -16.07 19.06 -52.78
C VAL A 583 -15.21 19.35 -51.56
N ILE A 584 -14.07 20.01 -51.77
CA ILE A 584 -13.20 20.46 -50.67
C ILE A 584 -13.63 21.85 -50.21
N ARG A 585 -13.82 22.03 -48.90
CA ARG A 585 -13.98 23.34 -48.27
C ARG A 585 -12.88 23.58 -47.24
N TYR A 586 -12.48 24.84 -47.11
CA TYR A 586 -11.43 25.23 -46.18
C TYR A 586 -11.73 26.54 -45.43
N THR A 587 -11.09 26.70 -44.28
CA THR A 587 -11.14 27.90 -43.44
C THR A 587 -9.72 28.33 -43.04
N THR A 588 -9.54 29.60 -42.73
CA THR A 588 -8.26 30.18 -42.27
C THR A 588 -8.38 30.95 -40.97
N ASP A 589 -9.52 30.82 -40.29
CA ASP A 589 -9.91 31.58 -39.11
C ASP A 589 -10.21 30.68 -37.90
N GLY A 590 -10.05 29.37 -38.05
CA GLY A 590 -10.22 28.38 -36.99
C GLY A 590 -11.54 27.62 -37.02
N HIS A 591 -12.56 28.11 -37.74
CA HIS A 591 -13.84 27.40 -37.86
C HIS A 591 -13.67 26.01 -38.48
N THR A 592 -14.45 25.05 -38.01
CA THR A 592 -14.54 23.71 -38.62
C THR A 592 -15.20 23.85 -40.00
N PRO A 593 -14.55 23.44 -41.11
CA PRO A 593 -15.21 23.39 -42.41
C PRO A 593 -16.36 22.38 -42.38
N THR A 594 -17.53 22.78 -42.89
CA THR A 594 -18.71 21.91 -43.06
C THR A 594 -19.21 22.04 -44.50
N GLU A 595 -20.25 21.30 -44.88
CA GLU A 595 -20.87 21.45 -46.21
C GLU A 595 -21.34 22.88 -46.52
N THR A 596 -21.58 23.69 -45.48
CA THR A 596 -22.09 25.07 -45.57
C THR A 596 -21.12 26.13 -45.02
N VAL A 597 -20.11 25.74 -44.23
CA VAL A 597 -19.12 26.64 -43.62
C VAL A 597 -17.75 26.49 -44.30
N GLY A 598 -17.14 27.61 -44.64
CA GLY A 598 -15.82 27.67 -45.30
C GLY A 598 -15.89 27.91 -46.80
N LYS A 599 -14.74 28.23 -47.40
CA LYS A 599 -14.61 28.54 -48.83
C LYS A 599 -14.47 27.25 -49.63
N VAL A 600 -15.21 27.12 -50.73
CA VAL A 600 -14.99 26.03 -51.70
C VAL A 600 -13.63 26.22 -52.34
N TYR A 601 -12.82 25.16 -52.37
CA TYR A 601 -11.51 25.19 -52.99
C TYR A 601 -11.65 25.15 -54.52
N THR A 602 -11.16 26.20 -55.18
CA THR A 602 -11.21 26.35 -56.65
C THR A 602 -9.83 26.48 -57.29
N GLY A 603 -8.76 26.59 -56.49
CA GLY A 603 -7.38 26.73 -56.96
C GLY A 603 -6.39 27.05 -55.83
N PRO A 604 -5.07 27.08 -56.12
CA PRO A 604 -4.03 27.24 -55.11
C PRO A 604 -4.18 28.51 -54.26
N ILE A 605 -3.84 28.41 -52.97
CA ILE A 605 -3.99 29.49 -51.98
C ILE A 605 -2.60 30.00 -51.61
N THR A 606 -2.39 31.32 -51.58
CA THR A 606 -1.09 31.92 -51.22
C THR A 606 -1.16 32.63 -49.87
N PHE A 607 -0.17 32.36 -49.01
CA PHE A 607 0.01 32.94 -47.68
C PHE A 607 1.30 33.77 -47.63
N ASN A 608 1.27 34.93 -47.00
CA ASN A 608 2.46 35.80 -46.80
C ASN A 608 2.77 36.06 -45.32
N ARG A 609 1.97 35.48 -44.42
CA ARG A 609 2.11 35.54 -42.97
C ARG A 609 1.71 34.20 -42.35
N THR A 610 2.04 33.99 -41.08
CA THR A 610 1.58 32.82 -40.33
C THR A 610 0.07 32.62 -40.52
N THR A 611 -0.32 31.42 -40.96
CA THR A 611 -1.69 31.09 -41.32
C THR A 611 -2.02 29.69 -40.84
N ILE A 612 -3.18 29.55 -40.22
CA ILE A 612 -3.83 28.26 -39.99
C ILE A 612 -4.71 27.94 -41.20
N LEU A 613 -4.71 26.69 -41.66
CA LEU A 613 -5.55 26.23 -42.76
C LEU A 613 -6.21 24.92 -42.34
N ARG A 614 -7.54 24.92 -42.25
CA ARG A 614 -8.33 23.71 -41.98
C ARG A 614 -9.10 23.35 -43.24
N ALA A 615 -9.16 22.08 -43.62
CA ALA A 615 -9.90 21.62 -44.80
C ALA A 615 -10.59 20.28 -44.58
N ALA A 616 -11.77 20.11 -45.17
CA ALA A 616 -12.50 18.84 -45.24
C ALA A 616 -13.13 18.65 -46.61
N ALA A 617 -13.38 17.39 -46.98
CA ALA A 617 -13.99 16.98 -48.23
C ALA A 617 -15.36 16.33 -47.99
N PHE A 618 -16.30 16.60 -48.89
CA PHE A 618 -17.69 16.15 -48.80
C PHE A 618 -18.09 15.49 -50.11
N ALA A 619 -18.63 14.26 -50.04
CA ALA A 619 -19.10 13.51 -51.20
C ALA A 619 -20.50 12.95 -50.93
N PRO A 620 -21.40 12.92 -51.94
CA PRO A 620 -22.73 12.33 -51.80
C PRO A 620 -22.67 10.84 -51.41
N GLY A 621 -23.57 10.40 -50.51
CA GLY A 621 -23.64 9.00 -50.08
C GLY A 621 -22.49 8.54 -49.17
N ARG A 622 -21.70 9.48 -48.63
CA ARG A 622 -20.57 9.20 -47.75
C ARG A 622 -20.53 10.14 -46.56
N LEU A 623 -19.91 9.68 -45.48
CA LEU A 623 -19.56 10.54 -44.36
C LEU A 623 -18.48 11.55 -44.81
N PRO A 624 -18.46 12.78 -44.27
CA PRO A 624 -17.39 13.73 -44.53
C PRO A 624 -16.01 13.21 -44.13
N SER A 625 -14.98 13.68 -44.82
CA SER A 625 -13.61 13.43 -44.39
C SER A 625 -13.36 14.06 -43.03
N ARG A 626 -12.32 13.61 -42.33
CA ARG A 626 -11.80 14.36 -41.20
C ARG A 626 -11.37 15.76 -41.63
N VAL A 627 -11.39 16.68 -40.68
CA VAL A 627 -10.82 18.02 -40.86
C VAL A 627 -9.32 17.90 -40.71
N GLU A 628 -8.60 18.17 -41.79
CA GLU A 628 -7.16 18.25 -41.80
C GLU A 628 -6.74 19.69 -41.48
N THR A 629 -5.88 19.84 -40.48
CA THR A 629 -5.40 21.16 -40.02
C THR A 629 -3.90 21.26 -40.24
N HIS A 630 -3.47 22.30 -40.96
CA HIS A 630 -2.06 22.66 -41.17
C HIS A 630 -1.79 24.08 -40.67
N THR A 631 -0.80 24.22 -39.78
CA THR A 631 -0.24 25.53 -39.41
C THR A 631 1.03 25.84 -40.21
N TYR A 632 1.03 26.96 -40.92
CA TYR A 632 2.20 27.50 -41.62
C TYR A 632 2.77 28.68 -40.84
N LEU A 633 3.98 28.53 -40.29
CA LEU A 633 4.69 29.52 -39.49
C LEU A 633 5.65 30.31 -40.40
N LEU A 634 5.23 31.49 -40.87
CA LEU A 634 5.99 32.26 -41.86
C LEU A 634 6.82 33.37 -41.23
N ASN A 635 8.10 33.46 -41.63
CA ASN A 635 8.99 34.58 -41.32
C ASN A 635 9.16 34.86 -39.81
N LEU A 636 9.17 33.82 -38.97
CA LEU A 636 9.40 33.96 -37.54
C LEU A 636 10.85 34.39 -37.24
N GLY A 637 11.03 35.23 -36.22
CA GLY A 637 12.35 35.65 -35.74
C GLY A 637 13.14 34.51 -35.11
N ARG A 638 14.47 34.65 -35.03
CA ARG A 638 15.41 33.59 -34.58
C ARG A 638 15.03 32.95 -33.25
N SER A 639 14.60 33.73 -32.25
CA SER A 639 14.22 33.19 -30.93
C SER A 639 13.02 32.23 -30.96
N ARG A 640 12.17 32.33 -31.99
CA ARG A 640 11.00 31.46 -32.20
C ARG A 640 11.31 30.16 -32.97
N LEU A 641 12.56 30.00 -33.40
CA LEU A 641 13.07 28.81 -34.09
C LEU A 641 13.92 27.91 -33.16
N LEU A 642 14.08 28.30 -31.89
CA LEU A 642 14.94 27.59 -30.93
C LEU A 642 14.19 26.53 -30.11
N LEU A 643 12.85 26.51 -30.17
CA LEU A 643 12.00 25.49 -29.56
C LEU A 643 10.97 25.02 -30.60
N PRO A 644 10.45 23.79 -30.47
CA PRO A 644 9.28 23.34 -31.22
C PRO A 644 8.09 24.28 -31.02
N ALA A 645 7.28 24.46 -32.06
CA ALA A 645 5.98 25.12 -31.95
C ALA A 645 4.91 24.10 -31.62
N LEU A 646 4.07 24.41 -30.64
CA LEU A 646 2.80 23.72 -30.42
C LEU A 646 1.69 24.64 -30.92
N SER A 647 1.07 24.30 -32.04
CA SER A 647 -0.07 25.02 -32.61
C SER A 647 -1.37 24.36 -32.17
N LEU A 648 -2.24 25.14 -31.53
CA LEU A 648 -3.58 24.74 -31.14
C LEU A 648 -4.57 25.48 -32.02
N VAL A 649 -5.41 24.75 -32.75
CA VAL A 649 -6.39 25.35 -33.67
C VAL A 649 -7.79 24.85 -33.33
N THR A 650 -8.69 25.78 -33.04
CA THR A 650 -10.08 25.49 -32.69
C THR A 650 -11.00 26.62 -33.13
N ASP A 651 -12.30 26.35 -33.15
CA ASP A 651 -13.32 27.36 -33.38
C ASP A 651 -13.22 28.49 -32.34
N ARG A 652 -13.49 29.74 -32.75
CA ARG A 652 -13.49 30.87 -31.84
C ARG A 652 -14.52 30.70 -30.73
N GLU A 653 -15.66 30.06 -31.00
CA GLU A 653 -16.71 29.81 -30.00
C GLU A 653 -16.27 28.82 -28.92
N ASN A 654 -15.37 27.88 -29.23
CA ASN A 654 -14.77 26.98 -28.24
C ASN A 654 -13.87 27.72 -27.25
N LEU A 655 -13.33 28.88 -27.65
CA LEU A 655 -12.53 29.72 -26.76
C LEU A 655 -13.41 30.75 -26.06
N PHE A 656 -14.19 31.54 -26.79
CA PHE A 656 -14.83 32.76 -26.28
C PHE A 656 -16.36 32.77 -26.39
N GLY A 657 -16.97 31.68 -26.85
CA GLY A 657 -18.42 31.56 -26.96
C GLY A 657 -19.11 31.41 -25.60
N PRO A 658 -20.45 31.28 -25.57
CA PRO A 658 -21.22 31.09 -24.34
C PRO A 658 -20.79 29.87 -23.53
N THR A 659 -20.24 28.87 -24.20
CA THR A 659 -19.67 27.66 -23.59
C THR A 659 -18.15 27.62 -23.76
N GLY A 660 -17.50 28.68 -24.22
CA GLY A 660 -16.07 28.71 -24.46
C GLY A 660 -15.23 28.50 -23.20
N ILE A 661 -14.01 27.97 -23.35
CA ILE A 661 -13.14 27.70 -22.19
C ILE A 661 -12.52 28.97 -21.59
N MET A 662 -12.42 30.05 -22.36
CA MET A 662 -11.80 31.31 -21.94
C MET A 662 -12.83 32.14 -21.14
N GLU A 663 -12.76 32.01 -19.81
CA GLU A 663 -13.50 32.77 -18.79
C GLU A 663 -14.80 33.50 -19.20
N VAL A 664 -15.87 32.74 -19.41
CA VAL A 664 -17.25 33.18 -19.16
C VAL A 664 -17.77 32.58 -17.84
N GLU A 665 -18.79 33.17 -17.23
CA GLU A 665 -19.41 32.58 -16.03
C GLU A 665 -20.33 31.42 -16.40
N PRO A 666 -20.17 30.23 -15.81
CA PRO A 666 -19.28 29.94 -14.68
C PRO A 666 -17.87 29.49 -15.13
N ARG A 667 -16.85 29.76 -14.29
CA ARG A 667 -15.43 29.56 -14.65
C ARG A 667 -15.08 28.12 -15.05
N ASN A 668 -14.52 27.93 -16.25
CA ASN A 668 -14.09 26.62 -16.75
C ASN A 668 -13.07 25.87 -15.84
N THR A 669 -12.22 26.60 -15.10
CA THR A 669 -11.15 25.99 -14.28
C THR A 669 -11.64 25.20 -13.08
N ILE A 670 -12.87 25.43 -12.59
CA ILE A 670 -13.40 24.76 -11.40
C ILE A 670 -14.26 23.51 -11.68
N TYR A 671 -14.63 23.27 -12.93
CA TYR A 671 -15.47 22.13 -13.30
C TYR A 671 -14.72 21.07 -14.09
N HIS A 672 -15.14 19.82 -14.06
CA HIS A 672 -14.37 18.71 -14.62
C HIS A 672 -15.19 17.87 -15.61
N GLY A 673 -14.49 17.01 -16.35
CA GLY A 673 -15.09 16.12 -17.35
C GLY A 673 -15.29 16.77 -18.71
N ILE A 674 -15.68 15.93 -19.67
CA ILE A 674 -15.77 16.28 -21.10
C ILE A 674 -16.70 17.47 -21.40
N ALA A 675 -17.74 17.68 -20.58
CA ALA A 675 -18.64 18.82 -20.72
C ALA A 675 -17.92 20.19 -20.63
N TRP A 676 -16.73 20.22 -20.03
CA TRP A 676 -15.91 21.43 -19.85
C TRP A 676 -14.66 21.44 -20.73
N GLU A 677 -14.51 20.44 -21.61
CA GLU A 677 -13.46 20.33 -22.61
C GLU A 677 -14.00 20.79 -23.98
N ARG A 678 -13.17 21.36 -24.85
CA ARG A 678 -13.56 21.75 -26.21
C ARG A 678 -12.62 21.15 -27.24
N PRO A 679 -13.12 20.71 -28.41
CA PRO A 679 -12.26 20.09 -29.42
C PRO A 679 -11.19 21.06 -29.92
N VAL A 680 -9.97 20.57 -30.13
CA VAL A 680 -8.84 21.32 -30.68
C VAL A 680 -7.95 20.41 -31.53
N SER A 681 -7.48 20.93 -32.65
CA SER A 681 -6.35 20.35 -33.38
C SER A 681 -5.05 20.78 -32.70
N ALA A 682 -4.23 19.83 -32.28
CA ALA A 682 -2.90 20.08 -31.72
C ALA A 682 -1.81 19.60 -32.69
N GLU A 683 -0.94 20.52 -33.11
CA GLU A 683 0.21 20.23 -33.97
C GLU A 683 1.51 20.59 -33.25
N LEU A 684 2.38 19.61 -32.98
CA LEU A 684 3.77 19.90 -32.61
C LEU A 684 4.61 19.95 -33.88
N ILE A 685 5.35 21.04 -34.08
CA ILE A 685 6.15 21.30 -35.27
C ILE A 685 7.58 21.62 -34.83
N ARG A 686 8.53 20.79 -35.24
CA ARG A 686 9.95 20.95 -34.94
C ARG A 686 10.63 21.88 -35.94
N PRO A 687 11.45 22.86 -35.49
CA PRO A 687 12.10 23.81 -36.39
C PRO A 687 13.17 23.18 -37.30
N GLU A 688 13.73 22.03 -36.93
CA GLU A 688 14.80 21.35 -37.66
C GLU A 688 14.31 20.64 -38.94
N ASP A 689 13.11 20.07 -38.91
CA ASP A 689 12.61 19.18 -39.97
C ASP A 689 11.12 19.35 -40.30
N ASN A 690 10.41 20.25 -39.62
CA ASN A 690 8.95 20.38 -39.67
C ASN A 690 8.18 19.11 -39.27
N GLY A 691 8.86 18.13 -38.64
CA GLY A 691 8.27 16.94 -38.07
C GLY A 691 7.58 17.19 -36.73
N GLY A 692 7.07 16.14 -36.11
CA GLY A 692 6.31 16.18 -34.86
C GLY A 692 5.03 15.36 -34.98
N PHE A 693 3.94 15.82 -34.36
CA PHE A 693 2.64 15.15 -34.44
C PHE A 693 1.54 16.13 -34.84
N ALA A 694 0.42 15.58 -35.33
CA ALA A 694 -0.85 16.29 -35.38
C ALA A 694 -1.99 15.37 -34.97
N VAL A 695 -2.82 15.86 -34.08
CA VAL A 695 -3.87 15.06 -33.45
C VAL A 695 -5.01 15.96 -33.00
N GLU A 696 -6.23 15.46 -33.10
CA GLU A 696 -7.40 16.09 -32.49
C GLU A 696 -7.49 15.65 -31.03
N CYS A 697 -7.71 16.60 -30.12
CA CYS A 697 -7.82 16.34 -28.68
C CYS A 697 -8.78 17.35 -28.01
N GLY A 698 -9.03 17.14 -26.73
CA GLY A 698 -9.81 18.05 -25.88
C GLY A 698 -8.92 19.14 -25.30
N LEU A 699 -9.40 20.38 -25.32
CA LEU A 699 -8.76 21.54 -24.73
C LEU A 699 -9.53 22.01 -23.51
N ARG A 700 -8.81 22.29 -22.43
CA ARG A 700 -9.38 22.94 -21.24
C ARG A 700 -8.38 23.87 -20.58
N LEU A 701 -8.87 24.84 -19.82
CA LEU A 701 -8.00 25.61 -18.92
C LEU A 701 -7.50 24.76 -17.74
N GLN A 702 -6.22 24.91 -17.41
CA GLN A 702 -5.58 24.37 -16.21
C GLN A 702 -5.58 25.44 -15.11
N GLY A 703 -6.05 25.08 -13.92
CA GLY A 703 -5.94 25.93 -12.73
C GLY A 703 -7.06 25.66 -11.73
N GLY A 704 -7.30 26.63 -10.84
CA GLY A 704 -8.43 26.64 -9.91
C GLY A 704 -9.05 28.05 -9.82
N ASN A 705 -9.62 28.40 -8.66
CA ASN A 705 -10.20 29.73 -8.41
C ASN A 705 -9.18 30.87 -8.41
N TYR A 706 -7.91 30.54 -8.14
CA TYR A 706 -6.81 31.51 -7.94
C TYR A 706 -5.96 31.74 -9.19
N ILE A 707 -6.44 31.33 -10.37
CA ILE A 707 -5.79 31.77 -11.62
C ILE A 707 -5.84 33.31 -11.69
N ARG A 708 -4.72 33.94 -12.10
CA ARG A 708 -4.63 35.40 -12.16
C ARG A 708 -5.68 35.95 -13.14
N GLN A 709 -6.37 37.02 -12.74
CA GLN A 709 -7.52 37.55 -13.47
C GLN A 709 -7.17 38.15 -14.84
N ARG A 710 -8.17 38.12 -15.72
CA ARG A 710 -8.39 38.75 -17.04
C ARG A 710 -7.34 39.74 -17.57
N TYR A 711 -7.02 39.55 -18.85
CA TYR A 711 -6.57 40.62 -19.75
C TYR A 711 -7.61 41.75 -19.73
N ASP A 712 -7.26 42.91 -19.17
CA ASP A 712 -7.89 44.16 -19.60
C ASP A 712 -7.18 44.59 -20.91
N TYR A 713 -7.86 45.26 -21.81
CA TYR A 713 -7.28 45.62 -23.11
C TYR A 713 -6.67 47.02 -23.13
N ARG A 714 -6.74 47.74 -22.01
CA ARG A 714 -6.34 49.16 -21.87
C ARG A 714 -5.07 49.39 -21.04
N ASN A 715 -4.45 48.34 -20.54
CA ASN A 715 -3.23 48.42 -19.72
C ASN A 715 -2.19 47.38 -20.23
N PRO A 716 -0.96 47.83 -20.54
CA PRO A 716 0.02 47.04 -21.29
C PRO A 716 0.86 46.06 -20.44
N ASN A 717 0.63 45.89 -19.13
CA ASN A 717 1.49 45.03 -18.31
C ASN A 717 1.18 43.52 -18.46
N PRO A 718 2.17 42.69 -18.85
CA PRO A 718 1.96 41.28 -19.14
C PRO A 718 2.24 40.30 -17.99
N PRO A 719 1.78 39.04 -18.15
CA PRO A 719 1.00 38.59 -19.29
C PRO A 719 -0.44 38.35 -18.91
N ARG A 720 -1.22 39.40 -19.15
CA ARG A 720 -2.59 39.24 -19.61
C ARG A 720 -2.64 38.25 -20.80
N GLY A 721 -3.45 37.19 -20.73
CA GLY A 721 -3.69 36.26 -21.86
C GLY A 721 -2.80 35.01 -21.96
N LYS A 722 -1.87 34.75 -21.03
CA LYS A 722 -1.05 33.52 -20.98
C LYS A 722 -1.64 32.51 -19.99
N TYR A 723 -2.66 31.78 -20.39
CA TYR A 723 -3.31 30.75 -19.57
C TYR A 723 -2.58 29.41 -19.67
N SER A 724 -2.59 28.62 -18.59
CA SER A 724 -2.21 27.21 -18.68
C SER A 724 -3.36 26.41 -19.27
N PHE A 725 -3.04 25.37 -20.05
CA PHE A 725 -4.03 24.50 -20.67
C PHE A 725 -3.80 23.03 -20.30
N ARG A 726 -4.81 22.19 -20.54
CA ARG A 726 -4.69 20.75 -20.64
C ARG A 726 -5.10 20.31 -22.03
N LEU A 727 -4.34 19.38 -22.59
CA LEU A 727 -4.72 18.60 -23.77
C LEU A 727 -5.14 17.22 -23.29
N TYR A 728 -6.37 16.82 -23.63
CA TYR A 728 -6.98 15.53 -23.29
C TYR A 728 -7.07 14.68 -24.54
N PHE A 729 -6.27 13.63 -24.63
CA PHE A 729 -6.38 12.65 -25.69
C PHE A 729 -7.47 11.67 -25.26
N ARG A 730 -8.55 11.62 -26.04
CA ARG A 730 -9.73 10.79 -25.80
C ARG A 730 -10.27 10.35 -27.14
N SER A 731 -10.93 9.19 -27.18
CA SER A 731 -11.64 8.71 -28.37
C SER A 731 -12.70 9.72 -28.80
N ASP A 732 -13.29 10.47 -27.87
CA ASP A 732 -14.24 11.55 -28.18
C ASP A 732 -13.73 12.56 -29.22
N TYR A 733 -12.42 12.85 -29.20
CA TYR A 733 -11.78 13.84 -30.06
C TYR A 733 -10.93 13.23 -31.16
N GLY A 734 -10.20 12.16 -30.86
CA GLY A 734 -9.18 11.59 -31.74
C GLY A 734 -8.76 10.18 -31.30
N PRO A 735 -7.48 9.79 -31.42
CA PRO A 735 -7.02 8.41 -31.23
C PRO A 735 -7.06 7.83 -29.79
N GLY A 736 -7.67 8.51 -28.82
CA GLY A 736 -7.68 8.05 -27.42
C GLY A 736 -6.40 8.36 -26.64
N ARG A 737 -5.21 8.20 -27.23
CA ARG A 737 -3.92 8.52 -26.62
C ARG A 737 -3.02 9.29 -27.58
N LEU A 738 -2.14 10.14 -27.04
CA LEU A 738 -1.00 10.62 -27.81
C LEU A 738 0.12 9.59 -27.72
N ARG A 739 0.47 8.94 -28.83
CA ARG A 739 1.64 8.07 -28.96
C ARG A 739 2.77 8.84 -29.63
N TYR A 740 3.60 9.50 -28.83
CA TYR A 740 4.70 10.32 -29.31
C TYR A 740 5.71 10.57 -28.18
N PRO A 741 7.04 10.45 -28.41
CA PRO A 741 8.07 10.74 -27.41
C PRO A 741 8.21 12.26 -27.19
N LEU A 742 7.21 12.87 -26.54
CA LEU A 742 7.09 14.31 -26.38
C LEU A 742 8.20 14.89 -25.51
N ILE A 743 8.55 14.17 -24.44
CA ILE A 743 9.55 14.59 -23.48
C ILE A 743 10.77 13.70 -23.71
N PRO A 744 11.91 14.27 -24.12
CA PRO A 744 13.13 13.50 -24.27
C PRO A 744 13.57 12.97 -22.91
N ASP A 745 14.21 11.79 -22.92
CA ASP A 745 14.87 11.16 -21.77
C ASP A 745 13.94 10.56 -20.69
N ILE A 746 12.70 10.23 -21.04
CA ILE A 746 11.82 9.39 -20.21
C ILE A 746 11.34 8.14 -20.98
N PRO A 747 11.04 7.03 -20.29
CA PRO A 747 10.56 5.80 -20.93
C PRO A 747 9.07 5.85 -21.36
N VAL A 748 8.39 6.96 -21.09
CA VAL A 748 6.96 7.13 -21.39
C VAL A 748 6.79 7.75 -22.77
N GLU A 749 6.15 7.02 -23.67
CA GLU A 749 5.86 7.45 -25.05
C GLU A 749 4.37 7.66 -25.31
N GLU A 750 3.51 7.43 -24.31
CA GLU A 750 2.07 7.53 -24.43
C GLU A 750 1.46 8.43 -23.36
N PHE A 751 0.52 9.29 -23.75
CA PHE A 751 -0.11 10.25 -22.85
C PHE A 751 -1.62 10.33 -23.07
N ASP A 752 -2.39 10.20 -21.98
CA ASP A 752 -3.83 10.49 -21.95
C ASP A 752 -4.09 11.99 -21.76
N VAL A 753 -3.23 12.67 -20.98
CA VAL A 753 -3.34 14.10 -20.70
C VAL A 753 -1.97 14.75 -20.61
N ILE A 754 -1.82 15.91 -21.26
CA ILE A 754 -0.64 16.77 -21.10
C ILE A 754 -1.07 18.11 -20.52
N THR A 755 -0.33 18.60 -19.52
CA THR A 755 -0.52 19.95 -18.97
C THR A 755 0.43 20.93 -19.65
N LEU A 756 -0.11 21.92 -20.35
CA LEU A 756 0.66 23.03 -20.91
C LEU A 756 0.82 24.12 -19.85
N ARG A 757 1.92 24.07 -19.10
CA ARG A 757 2.17 25.04 -18.03
C ARG A 757 2.60 26.38 -18.59
N ALA A 758 1.87 27.44 -18.22
CA ALA A 758 2.19 28.84 -18.50
C ALA A 758 3.21 29.44 -17.53
N GLY A 759 3.61 28.68 -16.50
CA GLY A 759 4.57 29.04 -15.46
C GLY A 759 4.11 30.13 -14.50
N MET A 760 2.81 30.46 -14.41
CA MET A 760 2.19 31.48 -13.55
C MET A 760 3.13 32.46 -12.78
N ASN A 761 3.74 32.02 -11.68
CA ASN A 761 4.64 32.81 -10.82
C ASN A 761 6.08 32.93 -11.37
N ASP A 762 6.52 31.97 -12.16
CA ASP A 762 7.74 31.98 -12.97
C ASP A 762 7.44 32.18 -14.48
N ALA A 763 6.43 32.96 -14.86
CA ALA A 763 5.90 32.98 -16.24
C ALA A 763 6.82 33.63 -17.29
N THR A 764 7.94 34.19 -16.84
CA THR A 764 8.89 34.97 -17.63
C THR A 764 10.32 34.43 -17.44
N ASN A 765 11.32 35.28 -17.27
CA ASN A 765 12.70 34.85 -17.15
C ASN A 765 13.01 34.36 -15.72
N PRO A 766 13.45 33.10 -15.47
CA PRO A 766 13.99 32.12 -16.41
C PRO A 766 13.07 30.97 -16.84
N PHE A 767 11.82 30.86 -16.35
CA PHE A 767 10.81 29.88 -16.78
C PHE A 767 11.19 28.39 -16.57
N LEU A 768 12.05 28.08 -15.61
CA LEU A 768 12.54 26.71 -15.44
C LEU A 768 12.53 26.22 -14.00
N ARG A 769 12.07 27.03 -13.04
CA ARG A 769 12.19 26.72 -11.61
C ARG A 769 11.45 25.43 -11.24
N ASP A 770 10.18 25.34 -11.64
CA ASP A 770 9.36 24.16 -11.39
C ASP A 770 9.92 22.91 -12.08
N GLU A 771 10.23 23.00 -13.38
CA GLU A 771 10.82 21.89 -14.12
C GLU A 771 12.12 21.42 -13.48
N TYR A 772 13.02 22.34 -13.13
CA TYR A 772 14.30 21.99 -12.48
C TYR A 772 14.08 21.26 -11.15
N THR A 773 13.18 21.75 -10.29
CA THR A 773 12.85 21.06 -9.02
C THR A 773 12.29 19.67 -9.25
N ARG A 774 11.36 19.50 -10.20
CA ARG A 774 10.84 18.17 -10.55
C ARG A 774 11.93 17.24 -11.09
N ARG A 775 12.87 17.78 -11.87
CA ARG A 775 14.01 17.02 -12.37
C ARG A 775 14.96 16.57 -11.28
N LEU A 776 15.19 17.39 -10.26
CA LEU A 776 15.98 17.02 -9.09
C LEU A 776 15.29 15.92 -8.28
N VAL A 777 13.98 15.98 -8.05
CA VAL A 777 13.28 14.88 -7.35
C VAL A 777 13.37 13.58 -8.13
N ALA A 778 13.23 13.59 -9.46
CA ALA A 778 13.37 12.35 -10.21
C ALA A 778 14.83 11.86 -10.30
N ASP A 779 15.83 12.74 -10.17
CA ASP A 779 17.24 12.33 -10.06
C ASP A 779 17.58 11.63 -8.74
N THR A 780 16.81 11.87 -7.67
CA THR A 780 16.98 11.10 -6.41
C THR A 780 16.50 9.65 -6.54
N GLY A 781 15.91 9.28 -7.68
CA GLY A 781 15.32 7.97 -7.97
C GLY A 781 13.81 7.89 -7.72
N GLN A 782 13.16 9.02 -7.41
CA GLN A 782 11.73 9.08 -7.09
C GLN A 782 10.88 9.37 -8.33
N ILE A 783 9.59 9.04 -8.29
CA ILE A 783 8.66 9.42 -9.36
C ILE A 783 8.40 10.93 -9.28
N ALA A 784 8.68 11.65 -10.37
CA ALA A 784 8.27 13.04 -10.55
C ALA A 784 7.94 13.33 -12.02
N PRO A 785 6.91 14.13 -12.30
CA PRO A 785 6.54 14.44 -13.68
C PRO A 785 7.65 15.24 -14.35
N ARG A 786 7.88 14.98 -15.63
CA ARG A 786 8.83 15.68 -16.49
C ARG A 786 8.10 16.55 -17.50
N GLY A 787 8.82 17.51 -18.06
CA GLY A 787 8.29 18.36 -19.12
C GLY A 787 9.36 18.84 -20.10
N GLY A 788 8.89 19.29 -21.26
CA GLY A 788 9.68 19.92 -22.31
C GLY A 788 9.43 21.43 -22.40
N PHE A 789 9.88 22.08 -23.47
CA PHE A 789 9.58 23.49 -23.74
C PHE A 789 9.14 23.70 -25.18
N VAL A 790 8.10 24.50 -25.38
CA VAL A 790 7.54 24.80 -26.72
C VAL A 790 7.16 26.28 -26.84
N HIS A 791 7.11 26.77 -28.07
CA HIS A 791 6.40 28.00 -28.43
C HIS A 791 4.92 27.68 -28.67
N LEU A 792 4.02 28.22 -27.86
CA LEU A 792 2.58 28.00 -28.05
C LEU A 792 2.02 29.01 -29.06
N PHE A 793 1.27 28.49 -30.03
CA PHE A 793 0.41 29.27 -30.93
C PHE A 793 -1.04 28.83 -30.72
N LEU A 794 -1.97 29.78 -30.58
CA LEU A 794 -3.40 29.50 -30.48
C LEU A 794 -4.10 30.22 -31.62
N ASN A 795 -4.74 29.47 -32.51
CA ASN A 795 -5.31 29.95 -33.77
C ASN A 795 -4.33 30.80 -34.60
N GLY A 796 -3.07 30.38 -34.65
CA GLY A 796 -1.99 31.08 -35.37
C GLY A 796 -1.39 32.29 -34.62
N GLU A 797 -1.95 32.68 -33.46
CA GLU A 797 -1.39 33.75 -32.64
C GLU A 797 -0.37 33.23 -31.62
N TYR A 798 0.81 33.83 -31.59
CA TYR A 798 1.85 33.48 -30.63
C TYR A 798 1.45 33.84 -29.18
N LYS A 799 1.53 32.87 -28.27
CA LYS A 799 1.17 33.02 -26.84
C LYS A 799 2.36 32.97 -25.88
N GLY A 800 3.58 32.75 -26.39
CA GLY A 800 4.80 32.66 -25.57
C GLY A 800 5.34 31.24 -25.47
N TYR A 801 6.36 31.07 -24.63
CA TYR A 801 6.90 29.75 -24.30
C TYR A 801 6.13 29.10 -23.15
N TYR A 802 5.98 27.79 -23.25
CA TYR A 802 5.23 26.93 -22.35
C TYR A 802 6.02 25.66 -22.01
N ASN A 803 5.67 25.01 -20.91
CA ASN A 803 6.26 23.75 -20.46
C ASN A 803 5.19 22.64 -20.53
N PRO A 804 5.09 21.89 -21.64
CA PRO A 804 4.26 20.69 -21.71
C PRO A 804 4.79 19.68 -20.70
N THR A 805 3.93 19.28 -19.77
CA THR A 805 4.30 18.53 -18.57
C THR A 805 3.36 17.34 -18.40
N GLU A 806 3.91 16.21 -17.99
CA GLU A 806 3.13 15.06 -17.53
C GLU A 806 2.15 15.46 -16.43
N ARG A 807 0.94 14.90 -16.49
CA ARG A 807 -0.07 15.14 -15.47
C ARG A 807 0.01 14.06 -14.40
N ILE A 808 0.09 14.46 -13.13
CA ILE A 808 -0.03 13.50 -12.01
C ILE A 808 -1.49 13.04 -11.91
N ASN A 809 -1.78 11.84 -12.43
CA ASN A 809 -3.05 11.09 -12.34
C ASN A 809 -2.75 9.57 -12.26
N GLY A 810 -3.79 8.74 -12.17
CA GLY A 810 -3.67 7.28 -12.16
C GLY A 810 -2.84 6.75 -13.34
N ASP A 811 -3.16 7.15 -14.57
CA ASP A 811 -2.45 6.68 -15.79
C ASP A 811 -0.95 6.97 -15.77
N PHE A 812 -0.56 8.16 -15.32
CA PHE A 812 0.84 8.53 -15.12
C PHE A 812 1.53 7.58 -14.13
N LEU A 813 0.89 7.27 -13.01
CA LEU A 813 1.48 6.38 -11.99
C LEU A 813 1.54 4.93 -12.47
N GLN A 814 0.50 4.45 -13.14
CA GLN A 814 0.43 3.16 -13.80
C GLN A 814 1.56 2.99 -14.82
N SER A 815 1.82 4.01 -15.64
CA SER A 815 2.89 4.00 -16.64
C SER A 815 4.28 3.90 -16.00
N TYR A 816 4.53 4.66 -14.93
CA TYR A 816 5.83 4.64 -14.23
C TYR A 816 6.05 3.38 -13.38
N ARG A 817 4.97 2.70 -12.95
CA ARG A 817 5.04 1.48 -12.14
C ARG A 817 4.84 0.20 -12.94
N GLY A 818 4.38 0.28 -14.19
CA GLY A 818 4.03 -0.88 -15.01
C GLY A 818 2.83 -1.64 -14.44
N THR A 819 1.83 -0.93 -13.92
CA THR A 819 0.65 -1.53 -13.26
C THR A 819 -0.64 -1.08 -13.93
N SER A 820 -1.72 -1.85 -13.73
CA SER A 820 -3.08 -1.53 -14.19
C SER A 820 -4.05 -1.20 -13.05
N THR A 821 -3.55 -1.14 -11.81
CA THR A 821 -4.36 -0.91 -10.62
C THR A 821 -4.60 0.57 -10.37
N ASP A 822 -5.74 0.86 -9.75
CA ASP A 822 -6.14 2.21 -9.36
C ASP A 822 -5.25 2.79 -8.25
N TYR A 823 -5.26 4.12 -8.14
CA TYR A 823 -4.51 4.86 -7.12
C TYR A 823 -5.43 5.76 -6.29
N ASP A 824 -5.06 5.95 -5.02
CA ASP A 824 -5.55 7.07 -4.20
C ASP A 824 -4.57 8.23 -4.35
N ILE A 825 -5.02 9.36 -4.90
CA ILE A 825 -4.19 10.56 -5.11
C ILE A 825 -4.76 11.71 -4.30
N ILE A 826 -3.95 12.25 -3.40
CA ILE A 826 -4.31 13.26 -2.42
C ILE A 826 -3.53 14.55 -2.67
N ALA A 827 -4.16 15.67 -2.38
CA ALA A 827 -3.56 17.00 -2.37
C ALA A 827 -3.82 17.70 -1.03
N GLN A 828 -3.45 18.98 -0.94
CA GLN A 828 -3.55 19.77 0.28
C GLN A 828 -4.95 19.77 0.91
N GLY A 829 -4.99 19.80 2.25
CA GLY A 829 -6.24 19.75 3.00
C GLY A 829 -6.95 18.40 2.95
N GLY A 830 -6.26 17.33 2.56
CA GLY A 830 -6.84 16.01 2.32
C GLY A 830 -7.73 15.94 1.07
N GLU A 831 -7.58 16.87 0.13
CA GLU A 831 -8.37 16.88 -1.11
C GLU A 831 -8.07 15.62 -1.95
N VAL A 832 -9.10 14.79 -2.17
CA VAL A 832 -9.02 13.62 -3.04
C VAL A 832 -9.04 14.08 -4.50
N LYS A 833 -7.93 13.89 -5.21
CA LYS A 833 -7.84 14.14 -6.66
C LYS A 833 -8.29 12.95 -7.47
N GLU A 834 -8.05 11.75 -6.97
CA GLU A 834 -8.46 10.48 -7.55
C GLU A 834 -8.57 9.44 -6.43
N GLY A 835 -9.47 8.48 -6.59
CA GLY A 835 -9.64 7.41 -5.62
C GLY A 835 -10.41 7.81 -4.35
N THR A 836 -9.89 7.44 -3.17
CA THR A 836 -10.52 7.65 -1.85
C THR A 836 -9.55 8.23 -0.84
N GLY A 837 -10.06 8.98 0.14
CA GLY A 837 -9.29 9.56 1.23
C GLY A 837 -9.13 8.64 2.45
N ALA A 838 -9.70 7.44 2.46
CA ALA A 838 -9.79 6.59 3.66
C ALA A 838 -8.43 6.30 4.31
N ALA A 839 -7.47 5.75 3.57
CA ALA A 839 -6.15 5.42 4.12
C ALA A 839 -5.28 6.67 4.36
N TRP A 840 -5.50 7.76 3.61
CA TRP A 840 -4.85 9.04 3.93
C TRP A 840 -5.32 9.59 5.28
N ASN A 841 -6.64 9.54 5.52
CA ASN A 841 -7.24 9.94 6.79
C ASN A 841 -6.76 9.05 7.93
N ALA A 842 -6.54 7.75 7.68
CA ALA A 842 -5.94 6.84 8.66
C ALA A 842 -4.50 7.24 9.01
N LEU A 843 -3.63 7.45 8.01
CA LEU A 843 -2.25 7.93 8.21
C LEU A 843 -2.22 9.24 9.00
N MET A 844 -2.98 10.25 8.57
CA MET A 844 -2.96 11.57 9.20
C MET A 844 -3.59 11.57 10.60
N ARG A 845 -4.60 10.72 10.85
CA ARG A 845 -5.15 10.50 12.19
C ARG A 845 -4.08 9.88 13.09
N PHE A 846 -3.44 8.79 12.64
CA PHE A 846 -2.41 8.09 13.40
C PHE A 846 -1.28 9.04 13.82
N VAL A 847 -0.71 9.78 12.87
CA VAL A 847 0.38 10.75 13.11
C VAL A 847 -0.02 11.85 14.10
N ARG A 848 -1.28 12.28 14.10
CA ARG A 848 -1.77 13.32 15.00
C ARG A 848 -2.02 12.79 16.42
N THR A 849 -2.52 11.57 16.55
CA THR A 849 -2.97 11.02 17.84
C THR A 849 -1.90 10.24 18.58
N HIS A 850 -0.83 9.80 17.91
CA HIS A 850 0.24 9.02 18.52
C HIS A 850 1.52 9.85 18.73
N ASP A 851 2.32 9.44 19.71
CA ASP A 851 3.68 9.94 19.90
C ASP A 851 4.64 9.15 19.01
N LEU A 852 5.23 9.83 18.02
CA LEU A 852 6.18 9.19 17.11
C LEU A 852 7.61 9.15 17.67
N SER A 853 7.87 9.72 18.86
CA SER A 853 9.13 9.47 19.56
C SER A 853 9.30 7.98 19.94
N ASP A 854 8.17 7.27 20.06
CA ASP A 854 8.10 5.81 20.21
C ASP A 854 8.49 5.09 18.90
N PRO A 855 9.47 4.16 18.94
CA PRO A 855 9.87 3.37 17.77
C PRO A 855 8.75 2.58 17.10
N ALA A 856 7.78 2.02 17.85
CA ALA A 856 6.68 1.23 17.29
C ALA A 856 5.73 2.11 16.46
N ASN A 857 5.39 3.30 16.97
CA ASN A 857 4.57 4.26 16.25
C ASN A 857 5.28 4.81 15.01
N TYR A 858 6.59 5.06 15.10
CA TYR A 858 7.42 5.43 13.94
C TYR A 858 7.41 4.34 12.86
N GLN A 859 7.60 3.08 13.24
CA GLN A 859 7.55 1.94 12.31
C GLN A 859 6.19 1.81 11.64
N GLU A 860 5.09 2.07 12.36
CA GLU A 860 3.75 2.03 11.80
C GLU A 860 3.52 3.12 10.75
N VAL A 861 4.02 4.34 10.99
CA VAL A 861 4.05 5.37 9.93
C VAL A 861 4.87 4.89 8.72
N GLY A 862 5.98 4.17 8.94
CA GLY A 862 6.76 3.54 7.87
C GLY A 862 6.05 2.42 7.09
N ARG A 863 4.94 1.87 7.61
CA ARG A 863 4.05 0.94 6.88
C ARG A 863 3.02 1.67 6.02
N MET A 864 2.68 2.91 6.35
CA MET A 864 1.69 3.72 5.64
C MET A 864 2.30 4.75 4.68
N LEU A 865 3.54 5.17 4.93
CA LEU A 865 4.28 6.21 4.21
C LEU A 865 5.66 5.68 3.79
N ASP A 866 6.01 5.87 2.52
CA ASP A 866 7.38 5.66 2.04
C ASP A 866 8.29 6.76 2.60
N LEU A 867 8.97 6.42 3.70
CA LEU A 867 9.88 7.32 4.41
C LEU A 867 11.08 7.75 3.55
N THR A 868 11.53 6.89 2.63
CA THR A 868 12.65 7.21 1.72
C THR A 868 12.22 8.27 0.73
N ASN A 869 11.08 8.05 0.07
CA ASN A 869 10.51 9.04 -0.81
C ASN A 869 10.24 10.36 -0.09
N PHE A 870 9.62 10.31 1.09
CA PHE A 870 9.27 11.51 1.85
C PHE A 870 10.52 12.32 2.23
N ALA A 871 11.58 11.67 2.69
CA ALA A 871 12.85 12.32 3.01
C ALA A 871 13.51 12.96 1.77
N ASP A 872 13.60 12.24 0.65
CA ASP A 872 14.19 12.75 -0.60
C ASP A 872 13.38 13.94 -1.16
N TYR A 873 12.04 13.84 -1.13
CA TYR A 873 11.12 14.89 -1.54
C TYR A 873 11.29 16.16 -0.68
N LEU A 874 11.38 16.01 0.64
CA LEU A 874 11.63 17.13 1.55
C LEU A 874 13.00 17.75 1.27
N LEU A 875 14.04 16.93 1.10
CA LEU A 875 15.41 17.39 0.90
C LEU A 875 15.55 18.30 -0.32
N VAL A 876 14.93 17.93 -1.45
CA VAL A 876 14.94 18.76 -2.66
C VAL A 876 14.20 20.08 -2.44
N ASN A 877 13.05 20.08 -1.76
CA ASN A 877 12.32 21.31 -1.44
C ASN A 877 13.08 22.22 -0.45
N ILE A 878 13.77 21.63 0.52
CA ILE A 878 14.65 22.34 1.45
C ILE A 878 15.81 22.99 0.67
N TYR A 879 16.45 22.25 -0.24
CA TYR A 879 17.51 22.77 -1.09
C TYR A 879 17.02 23.91 -1.99
N ALA A 880 15.91 23.70 -2.69
CA ALA A 880 15.28 24.68 -3.59
C ALA A 880 14.72 25.91 -2.84
N ASN A 881 14.58 25.78 -1.51
CA ASN A 881 13.93 26.75 -0.62
C ASN A 881 12.52 27.12 -1.12
N THR A 882 11.74 26.10 -1.48
CA THR A 882 10.43 26.28 -2.11
C THR A 882 9.49 27.05 -1.20
N GLY A 883 9.12 28.27 -1.61
CA GLY A 883 8.04 29.04 -0.99
C GLY A 883 6.66 28.60 -1.45
N ASP A 884 5.61 29.12 -0.80
CA ASP A 884 4.22 28.73 -1.09
C ASP A 884 4.05 27.20 -1.04
N TRP A 885 4.65 26.60 -0.01
CA TRP A 885 4.73 25.17 0.27
C TRP A 885 5.09 25.08 1.76
N PRO A 886 4.56 24.15 2.58
CA PRO A 886 3.91 22.91 2.19
C PRO A 886 2.38 22.88 2.33
N HIS A 887 1.73 24.03 2.50
CA HIS A 887 0.26 24.11 2.64
C HIS A 887 -0.51 23.88 1.33
N ASN A 888 0.21 23.72 0.22
CA ASN A 888 -0.21 23.46 -1.16
C ASN A 888 1.01 22.96 -1.96
N ASN A 889 0.85 22.75 -3.27
CA ASN A 889 1.95 22.48 -4.22
C ASN A 889 2.63 21.11 -4.06
N TRP A 890 1.81 20.07 -3.85
CA TRP A 890 2.25 18.67 -3.80
C TRP A 890 1.13 17.68 -4.12
N ARG A 891 1.50 16.45 -4.41
CA ARG A 891 0.60 15.28 -4.43
C ARG A 891 1.17 14.18 -3.54
N ALA A 892 0.29 13.45 -2.87
CA ALA A 892 0.62 12.16 -2.27
C ALA A 892 -0.18 11.08 -3.01
N ALA A 893 0.44 9.95 -3.34
CA ALA A 893 -0.22 8.86 -4.05
C ALA A 893 0.03 7.52 -3.36
N ARG A 894 -0.96 6.62 -3.41
CA ARG A 894 -0.86 5.23 -2.94
C ARG A 894 -1.56 4.32 -3.94
N GLU A 895 -0.88 3.27 -4.40
CA GLU A 895 -1.51 2.25 -5.23
C GLU A 895 -2.55 1.47 -4.39
N ARG A 896 -3.71 1.14 -4.96
CA ARG A 896 -4.77 0.39 -4.27
C ARG A 896 -4.50 -1.10 -4.28
N ARG A 897 -3.38 -1.48 -3.67
CA ARG A 897 -3.01 -2.86 -3.41
C ARG A 897 -2.67 -3.04 -1.92
N PRO A 898 -2.90 -4.23 -1.35
CA PRO A 898 -2.52 -4.51 0.03
C PRO A 898 -1.03 -4.22 0.27
N GLY A 899 -0.73 -3.50 1.36
CA GLY A 899 0.66 -3.21 1.76
C GLY A 899 1.32 -2.01 1.08
N GLU A 900 0.67 -1.38 0.09
CA GLU A 900 1.22 -0.22 -0.60
C GLU A 900 1.20 1.05 0.25
N LYS A 901 2.19 1.93 0.02
CA LYS A 901 2.46 3.10 0.86
C LYS A 901 2.18 4.40 0.13
N PHE A 902 1.86 5.46 0.89
CA PHE A 902 1.84 6.80 0.32
C PHE A 902 3.25 7.24 -0.03
N PHE A 903 3.40 7.94 -1.16
CA PHE A 903 4.62 8.64 -1.55
C PHE A 903 4.27 10.03 -2.10
N PHE A 904 5.18 10.99 -1.93
CA PHE A 904 5.01 12.38 -2.32
C PHE A 904 5.67 12.69 -3.67
N ILE A 905 5.01 13.59 -4.40
CA ILE A 905 5.39 14.05 -5.74
C ILE A 905 5.36 15.59 -5.74
N PRO A 906 6.44 16.26 -6.19
CA PRO A 906 6.51 17.72 -6.25
C PRO A 906 5.60 18.27 -7.35
N TRP A 907 5.01 19.44 -7.11
CA TRP A 907 4.24 20.14 -8.12
C TRP A 907 4.22 21.63 -7.86
N ASP A 908 4.42 22.46 -8.90
CA ASP A 908 4.23 23.92 -8.80
C ASP A 908 5.27 24.65 -7.92
N ALA A 909 6.53 24.23 -8.02
CA ALA A 909 7.65 24.78 -7.26
C ALA A 909 8.18 26.11 -7.86
N GLU A 910 7.30 26.97 -8.38
CA GLU A 910 7.68 28.22 -9.07
C GLU A 910 8.28 29.27 -8.12
N TRP A 911 7.99 29.17 -6.81
CA TRP A 911 8.57 30.01 -5.73
C TRP A 911 9.89 29.46 -5.18
N SER A 912 10.71 28.85 -6.02
CA SER A 912 12.03 28.33 -5.65
C SER A 912 13.17 29.19 -6.22
N TYR A 913 14.40 28.92 -5.77
CA TYR A 913 15.63 29.50 -6.31
C TYR A 913 15.63 31.03 -6.50
N GLY A 914 15.33 31.79 -5.46
CA GLY A 914 15.52 33.25 -5.52
C GLY A 914 14.31 34.06 -5.98
N TYR A 915 13.12 33.47 -6.17
CA TYR A 915 11.94 34.22 -6.64
C TYR A 915 11.38 35.17 -5.56
N LYS A 916 11.06 34.65 -4.37
CA LYS A 916 10.64 35.46 -3.20
C LYS A 916 11.59 35.32 -2.01
N GLN A 917 12.37 34.25 -1.98
CA GLN A 917 13.30 33.92 -0.91
C GLN A 917 14.75 34.02 -1.39
N GLY A 918 15.65 34.51 -0.56
CA GLY A 918 17.09 34.54 -0.80
C GLY A 918 17.77 33.18 -0.63
N VAL A 919 19.01 33.08 -1.09
CA VAL A 919 19.84 31.85 -0.98
C VAL A 919 20.14 31.46 0.48
N ALA A 920 20.14 32.45 1.39
CA ALA A 920 20.41 32.29 2.81
C ALA A 920 19.14 32.10 3.66
N ASP A 921 17.95 32.20 3.08
CA ASP A 921 16.71 32.10 3.85
C ASP A 921 16.51 30.67 4.37
N ASN A 922 15.85 30.59 5.54
CA ASN A 922 15.74 29.37 6.32
C ASN A 922 14.32 28.80 6.22
N ILE A 923 14.16 27.77 5.41
CA ILE A 923 12.88 27.10 5.19
C ILE A 923 12.24 26.59 6.49
N PHE A 924 13.01 26.22 7.52
CA PHE A 924 12.48 25.76 8.81
C PHE A 924 11.94 26.90 9.68
N LYS A 925 12.30 28.15 9.39
CA LYS A 925 11.71 29.33 10.04
C LYS A 925 10.50 29.86 9.29
N ASP A 926 10.42 29.63 7.98
CA ASP A 926 9.41 30.25 7.14
C ASP A 926 8.29 29.26 6.75
N GLN A 927 8.64 28.11 6.16
CA GLN A 927 7.69 27.16 5.58
C GLN A 927 7.45 25.92 6.48
N LEU A 928 8.54 25.34 7.00
CA LEU A 928 8.54 24.15 7.86
C LEU A 928 8.67 24.51 9.34
N GLN A 929 8.01 25.59 9.78
CA GLN A 929 7.99 26.00 11.18
C GLN A 929 7.41 24.89 12.07
N ARG A 930 7.95 24.67 13.27
CA ARG A 930 7.35 23.70 14.20
C ARG A 930 5.92 24.13 14.56
N PRO A 931 4.89 23.31 14.31
CA PRO A 931 3.52 23.70 14.59
C PRO A 931 3.27 23.77 16.11
N SER A 932 2.44 24.71 16.54
CA SER A 932 1.91 24.76 17.91
C SER A 932 0.74 23.75 18.03
N GLY A 933 1.06 22.48 18.27
CA GLY A 933 0.09 21.39 18.37
C GLY A 933 -0.16 20.65 17.04
N ASN A 934 -1.33 20.00 16.92
CA ASN A 934 -1.66 19.08 15.83
C ASN A 934 -2.37 19.73 14.63
N SER A 935 -2.42 21.06 14.57
CA SER A 935 -3.08 21.82 13.51
C SER A 935 -2.09 22.41 12.50
N GLY A 936 -2.50 22.46 11.23
CA GLY A 936 -1.73 23.02 10.12
C GLY A 936 -1.45 22.04 8.98
N PRO A 937 -0.56 22.41 8.05
CA PRO A 937 -0.25 21.62 6.86
C PRO A 937 0.27 20.23 7.18
N GLU A 938 -0.18 19.24 6.42
CA GLU A 938 0.05 17.82 6.66
C GLU A 938 1.53 17.45 6.65
N ILE A 939 2.29 17.92 5.64
CA ILE A 939 3.74 17.69 5.54
C ILE A 939 4.48 18.29 6.75
N ARG A 940 4.03 19.45 7.26
CA ARG A 940 4.66 20.11 8.40
C ARG A 940 4.46 19.30 9.68
N ILE A 941 3.25 18.76 9.86
CA ILE A 941 2.92 17.86 10.97
C ILE A 941 3.74 16.57 10.84
N LEU A 942 3.69 15.91 9.68
CA LEU A 942 4.45 14.69 9.39
C LEU A 942 5.94 14.87 9.67
N PHE A 943 6.55 15.93 9.12
CA PHE A 943 7.96 16.23 9.30
C PHE A 943 8.33 16.37 10.78
N TRP A 944 7.63 17.21 11.54
CA TRP A 944 8.01 17.46 12.93
C TRP A 944 7.71 16.29 13.86
N LYS A 945 6.59 15.58 13.64
CA LYS A 945 6.28 14.36 14.39
C LYS A 945 7.34 13.28 14.14
N LEU A 946 7.75 13.06 12.89
CA LEU A 946 8.84 12.16 12.57
C LEU A 946 10.18 12.66 13.16
N ASN A 947 10.43 13.98 13.14
CA ASN A 947 11.65 14.59 13.68
C ASN A 947 11.81 14.46 15.20
N ASP A 948 10.73 14.17 15.93
CA ASP A 948 10.80 13.83 17.35
C ASP A 948 11.46 12.45 17.57
N ASN A 949 11.48 11.56 16.56
CA ASN A 949 12.11 10.24 16.62
C ASN A 949 13.62 10.28 16.32
N PRO A 950 14.48 9.63 17.13
CA PRO A 950 15.92 9.55 16.86
C PRO A 950 16.29 8.75 15.59
N GLU A 951 15.55 7.69 15.26
CA GLU A 951 15.80 6.87 14.06
C GLU A 951 15.52 7.65 12.79
N TRP A 952 14.42 8.40 12.73
CA TRP A 952 14.14 9.29 11.61
C TRP A 952 15.24 10.34 11.42
N ARG A 953 15.73 10.96 12.49
CA ARG A 953 16.80 11.97 12.40
C ARG A 953 18.09 11.37 11.84
N LEU A 954 18.46 10.17 12.27
CA LEU A 954 19.60 9.44 11.73
C LEU A 954 19.39 9.06 10.25
N PHE A 955 18.21 8.51 9.92
CA PHE A 955 17.84 8.14 8.56
C PHE A 955 17.86 9.35 7.62
N PHE A 956 17.27 10.48 8.02
CA PHE A 956 17.25 11.69 7.21
C PHE A 956 18.65 12.28 7.04
N ALA A 957 19.51 12.22 8.07
CA ALA A 957 20.91 12.61 7.96
C ALA A 957 21.67 11.74 6.94
N ASP A 958 21.41 10.42 6.91
CA ASP A 958 21.96 9.52 5.89
C ASP A 958 21.49 9.91 4.47
N ARG A 959 20.20 10.24 4.30
CA ARG A 959 19.68 10.78 3.03
C ARG A 959 20.37 12.08 2.63
N CYS A 960 20.60 12.99 3.58
CA CYS A 960 21.35 14.23 3.32
C CYS A 960 22.77 13.91 2.85
N HIS A 961 23.49 13.00 3.51
CA HIS A 961 24.84 12.61 3.13
C HIS A 961 24.88 11.98 1.73
N LYS A 962 23.96 11.05 1.43
CA LYS A 962 23.82 10.42 0.11
C LYS A 962 23.68 11.44 -1.01
N HIS A 963 22.86 12.47 -0.82
CA HIS A 963 22.52 13.39 -1.89
C HIS A 963 23.43 14.61 -1.98
N LEU A 964 24.05 15.05 -0.89
CA LEU A 964 24.96 16.20 -0.90
C LEU A 964 26.37 15.84 -1.36
N TYR A 965 26.81 14.59 -1.18
CA TYR A 965 28.20 14.17 -1.42
C TYR A 965 28.32 13.02 -2.42
N HIS A 966 29.56 12.72 -2.82
CA HIS A 966 29.93 11.57 -3.66
C HIS A 966 29.14 11.43 -4.98
N GLY A 967 28.79 12.54 -5.61
CA GLY A 967 28.01 12.54 -6.86
C GLY A 967 26.50 12.39 -6.66
N GLY A 968 26.00 12.52 -5.42
CA GLY A 968 24.57 12.61 -5.12
C GLY A 968 23.88 13.78 -5.83
N THR A 969 22.55 13.72 -5.92
CA THR A 969 21.71 14.66 -6.69
C THR A 969 21.95 16.14 -6.37
N LEU A 970 22.25 16.46 -5.11
CA LEU A 970 22.48 17.82 -4.62
C LEU A 970 23.97 18.19 -4.53
N SER A 971 24.87 17.34 -5.04
CA SER A 971 26.26 17.73 -5.28
C SER A 971 26.32 18.78 -6.38
N LYS A 972 27.29 19.70 -6.27
CA LYS A 972 27.44 20.83 -7.20
C LYS A 972 27.55 20.39 -8.66
N GLU A 973 28.34 19.35 -8.93
CA GLU A 973 28.56 18.81 -10.26
C GLU A 973 27.25 18.28 -10.84
N ARG A 974 26.52 17.45 -10.08
CA ARG A 974 25.25 16.85 -10.52
C ARG A 974 24.15 17.90 -10.72
N LEU A 975 24.07 18.89 -9.83
CA LEU A 975 23.16 20.03 -9.97
C LEU A 975 23.35 20.78 -11.29
N LEU A 976 24.61 21.00 -11.70
CA LEU A 976 24.95 21.68 -12.95
C LEU A 976 24.69 20.80 -14.18
N GLU A 977 24.94 19.50 -14.10
CA GLU A 977 24.62 18.53 -15.16
C GLU A 977 23.12 18.52 -15.49
N ILE A 978 22.25 18.64 -14.48
CA ILE A 978 20.79 18.68 -14.68
C ILE A 978 20.33 20.07 -15.14
N TYR A 979 20.92 21.14 -14.59
CA TYR A 979 20.50 22.51 -14.87
C TYR A 979 20.87 23.00 -16.27
N ARG A 980 22.11 22.74 -16.72
CA ARG A 980 22.65 23.34 -17.95
C ARG A 980 21.90 22.91 -19.21
N PRO A 981 21.48 21.65 -19.40
CA PRO A 981 20.63 21.28 -20.54
C PRO A 981 19.34 22.09 -20.59
N LEU A 982 18.62 22.22 -19.47
CA LEU A 982 17.38 23.01 -19.38
C LEU A 982 17.63 24.48 -19.73
N LYS A 983 18.66 25.09 -19.15
CA LYS A 983 19.09 26.45 -19.46
C LYS A 983 19.37 26.59 -20.96
N ASN A 984 20.16 25.69 -21.54
CA ASN A 984 20.59 25.77 -22.93
C ASN A 984 19.40 25.71 -23.92
N MET A 985 18.31 25.02 -23.57
CA MET A 985 17.08 25.03 -24.37
C MET A 985 16.39 26.41 -24.39
N LEU A 986 16.47 27.18 -23.29
CA LEU A 986 15.78 28.45 -23.13
C LEU A 986 16.65 29.68 -23.43
N VAL A 987 17.98 29.54 -23.35
CA VAL A 987 18.92 30.60 -23.71
C VAL A 987 18.74 30.97 -25.18
N GLY A 988 18.55 32.26 -25.44
CA GLY A 988 18.27 32.78 -26.78
C GLY A 988 16.78 32.82 -27.13
N THR A 989 15.97 31.89 -26.60
CA THR A 989 14.51 32.00 -26.64
C THR A 989 14.02 33.12 -25.72
N ILE A 990 14.59 33.18 -24.51
CA ILE A 990 14.34 34.23 -23.51
C ILE A 990 15.49 35.25 -23.58
N PRO A 991 15.25 36.50 -24.02
CA PRO A 991 16.27 37.54 -24.02
C PRO A 991 16.78 37.85 -22.61
N GLY A 992 18.11 37.99 -22.45
CA GLY A 992 18.72 38.34 -21.16
C GLY A 992 18.52 37.28 -20.07
N PHE A 993 18.62 35.99 -20.42
CA PHE A 993 18.36 34.86 -19.54
C PHE A 993 18.98 35.01 -18.13
N ASN A 994 18.15 34.88 -17.10
CA ASN A 994 18.52 35.03 -15.70
C ASN A 994 19.20 33.75 -15.21
N ASN A 995 20.53 33.84 -15.06
CA ASN A 995 21.36 32.71 -14.68
C ASN A 995 21.68 32.63 -13.19
N THR A 996 20.90 33.29 -12.31
CA THR A 996 21.20 33.33 -10.87
C THR A 996 21.19 31.95 -10.20
N ILE A 997 20.50 30.96 -10.77
CA ILE A 997 20.51 29.59 -10.27
C ILE A 997 21.93 29.01 -10.35
N GLU A 998 22.58 29.10 -11.52
CA GLU A 998 23.97 28.63 -11.69
C GLU A 998 24.99 29.58 -11.06
N SER A 999 24.84 30.90 -11.21
CA SER A 999 25.86 31.86 -10.76
C SER A 999 25.85 32.12 -9.25
N THR A 1000 24.69 31.94 -8.61
CA THR A 1000 24.48 32.38 -7.22
C THR A 1000 23.91 31.27 -6.35
N TRP A 1001 22.85 30.57 -6.77
CA TRP A 1001 22.19 29.58 -5.93
C TRP A 1001 23.06 28.34 -5.70
N ILE A 1002 23.42 27.63 -6.78
CA ILE A 1002 24.19 26.38 -6.72
C ILE A 1002 25.51 26.54 -5.93
N PRO A 1003 26.32 27.59 -6.15
CA PRO A 1003 27.59 27.74 -5.42
C PRO A 1003 27.45 28.07 -3.93
N ASN A 1004 26.28 28.55 -3.47
CA ASN A 1004 26.12 29.08 -2.12
C ASN A 1004 25.07 28.36 -1.27
N ARG A 1005 24.13 27.59 -1.84
CA ARG A 1005 23.00 27.06 -1.08
C ARG A 1005 23.41 26.01 -0.04
N GLU A 1006 24.34 25.13 -0.39
CA GLU A 1006 24.78 24.02 0.47
C GLU A 1006 25.19 24.50 1.87
N ARG A 1007 26.07 25.51 1.97
CA ARG A 1007 26.53 26.03 3.27
C ARG A 1007 25.43 26.58 4.17
N TYR A 1008 24.36 27.14 3.59
CA TYR A 1008 23.24 27.65 4.39
C TYR A 1008 22.32 26.51 4.80
N MET A 1009 22.04 25.61 3.86
CA MET A 1009 21.20 24.45 4.10
C MET A 1009 21.76 23.54 5.19
N THR A 1010 23.05 23.23 5.20
CA THR A 1010 23.67 22.39 6.23
C THR A 1010 23.58 23.03 7.62
N ASN A 1011 23.82 24.34 7.72
CA ASN A 1011 23.60 25.10 8.96
C ASN A 1011 22.13 25.07 9.42
N HIS A 1012 21.18 25.16 8.48
CA HIS A 1012 19.75 25.09 8.79
C HIS A 1012 19.34 23.70 9.27
N LEU A 1013 19.83 22.64 8.63
CA LEU A 1013 19.60 21.24 9.02
C LEU A 1013 20.20 20.95 10.41
N ALA A 1014 21.40 21.46 10.69
CA ALA A 1014 22.03 21.34 12.00
C ALA A 1014 21.18 22.01 13.10
N GLY A 1015 20.61 23.18 12.80
CA GLY A 1015 19.72 23.90 13.71
C GLY A 1015 18.43 23.17 14.10
N VAL A 1016 18.04 22.12 13.37
CA VAL A 1016 16.87 21.27 13.68
C VAL A 1016 17.25 19.82 14.03
N GLY A 1017 18.55 19.55 14.24
CA GLY A 1017 19.04 18.25 14.69
C GLY A 1017 19.15 17.18 13.59
N LEU A 1018 19.19 17.58 12.32
CA LEU A 1018 19.26 16.70 11.14
C LEU A 1018 20.64 16.65 10.47
N TRP A 1019 21.62 17.37 11.03
CA TRP A 1019 22.99 17.43 10.53
C TRP A 1019 23.95 17.69 11.70
N ARG A 1020 25.14 17.11 11.68
CA ARG A 1020 26.17 17.28 12.71
C ARG A 1020 27.52 17.59 12.11
#